data_AF-K5XXG3-F1
#
_entry.id   AF-K5XXG3-F1
#
_cell.length_a   1.000
_cell.length_b   1.000
_cell.length_c   1.000
_cell.angle_alpha   90.00
_cell.angle_beta   90.00
_cell.angle_gamma   90.00
#
_symmetry.space_group_name_H-M   'P 1'
#
loop_
_entity.id
_entity.type
_entity.pdbx_description
1 polymer ?
#
loop_
_entity_poly.entity_id
_entity_poly.type
_entity_poly.pdbx_seq_one_letter_code
_entity_poly.pdbx_strand_id
1 'polypeptide(L)'
;MPHVAGSDGDFKTAEIFLSHLQEWFNIAPPEQKPIYDAGTSESQEATRGIIERDTPSAWIDTYYPVMNTPLERALQILNDDGTIAWEADLKEHGDDRDPDAAKFEDAVPTFHGYSVSGDVTGHLVYCDYCTKDARAPLKGSIVLCRYCAIVRGLKVKGGQENGAVGVLIYSDPRDDGDVTEENGYAPYPDGPARNPTSVQRGSVQFISLYPGDPTTPGYPSYENATRTEGTNIPSIPSLPISWGNARQLLRILEVSEHKQVRLVNNVDTRVIPIWNVIGVIPGYIKDEVVIAGNHRDAWVLGAVDPNSGTTSVHEVIRGFGHLMKNGWKPLRTIVIASWDAEEYGLIGSTEWGEDFVDWIDAHVVAYFNLDSSVSGSQFGTSGSPLLAHFIRETAQDVPHPTDANRTLWDARNDDGPFTGPASQKTSRVVKVAQTEAEAAALAVADDFGVSPLGSGSDYTVFLQRNGIPSTDEGFGSTPHDPAYHYHSVYDSETWQEKYGDPGFFRHVAVAQHLGLEILRMADAPLLPFNTTHYTLQLDNYLDTVESLPETQALNLKLKKVRRAIRRLRKASLELDKEKCQAMNELMWQIWKYYHSRHGCLGKLGMKLRRLVRRIDKRFRHHHGHRHLTLGDISDGGIDVNGHKDRRGLIRAIQRVRAVNNRLRSFEAGFISVDGIKDREWFKHLGVAPGKWLGYGATTFPGLTEAIVFDQDEEAANHEMKRLITLMKKMAKSLQE
;
A
#
# COMPACT_ATOMS: atom_id res chain seq x y z
N MET A 1 -4.30 20.27 12.46
CA MET A 1 -5.62 20.12 13.14
C MET A 1 -6.01 18.66 13.03
N PRO A 2 -6.61 18.06 14.06
CA PRO A 2 -7.10 16.69 13.95
C PRO A 2 -8.13 16.53 12.83
N HIS A 3 -8.02 15.44 12.09
CA HIS A 3 -8.83 15.14 10.91
C HIS A 3 -9.15 13.65 10.87
N VAL A 4 -9.83 13.20 11.91
CA VAL A 4 -10.44 11.86 11.95
C VAL A 4 -11.47 11.74 10.84
N ALA A 5 -11.48 10.60 10.18
CA ALA A 5 -12.44 10.26 9.13
C ALA A 5 -13.87 10.72 9.46
N GLY A 6 -14.46 11.48 8.54
CA GLY A 6 -15.85 11.92 8.67
C GLY A 6 -16.10 13.02 9.70
N SER A 7 -15.04 13.61 10.27
CA SER A 7 -15.15 14.79 11.14
C SER A 7 -15.19 16.10 10.34
N ASP A 8 -15.69 17.18 10.96
CA ASP A 8 -15.58 18.54 10.39
C ASP A 8 -14.13 18.92 10.06
N GLY A 9 -13.17 18.36 10.80
CA GLY A 9 -11.75 18.61 10.60
C GLY A 9 -11.26 18.00 9.29
N ASP A 10 -11.68 16.77 9.03
CA ASP A 10 -11.37 16.03 7.82
C ASP A 10 -12.09 16.56 6.57
N PHE A 11 -13.35 16.96 6.68
CA PHE A 11 -14.01 17.66 5.56
C PHE A 11 -13.24 18.91 5.11
N LYS A 12 -12.72 19.68 6.07
CA LYS A 12 -11.91 20.87 5.75
C LYS A 12 -10.60 20.52 5.07
N THR A 13 -9.93 19.43 5.46
CA THR A 13 -8.70 19.00 4.78
C THR A 13 -9.00 18.50 3.37
N ALA A 14 -10.16 17.86 3.13
CA ALA A 14 -10.63 17.51 1.79
C ALA A 14 -10.83 18.78 0.91
N GLU A 15 -11.45 19.83 1.45
CA GLU A 15 -11.62 21.10 0.74
C GLU A 15 -10.29 21.80 0.42
N ILE A 16 -9.31 21.70 1.33
CA ILE A 16 -7.95 22.21 1.11
C ILE A 16 -7.26 21.44 -0.02
N PHE A 17 -7.33 20.11 -0.01
CA PHE A 17 -6.75 19.26 -1.06
C PHE A 17 -7.38 19.56 -2.43
N LEU A 18 -8.71 19.70 -2.48
CA LEU A 18 -9.43 20.09 -3.71
C LEU A 18 -8.94 21.46 -4.22
N SER A 19 -8.77 22.43 -3.33
CA SER A 19 -8.29 23.76 -3.68
C SER A 19 -6.85 23.72 -4.22
N HIS A 20 -6.00 22.88 -3.63
CA HIS A 20 -4.62 22.67 -4.09
C HIS A 20 -4.55 22.08 -5.50
N LEU A 21 -5.38 21.07 -5.80
CA LEU A 21 -5.55 20.53 -7.15
C LEU A 21 -6.02 21.61 -8.13
N GLN A 22 -7.02 22.40 -7.74
CA GLN A 22 -7.59 23.44 -8.59
C GLN A 22 -6.56 24.52 -8.94
N GLU A 23 -5.79 24.97 -7.95
CA GLU A 23 -4.72 25.95 -8.13
C GLU A 23 -3.65 25.44 -9.10
N TRP A 24 -3.04 24.29 -8.81
CA TRP A 24 -1.86 23.82 -9.54
C TRP A 24 -2.19 23.24 -10.91
N PHE A 25 -3.38 22.67 -11.10
CA PHE A 25 -3.83 22.19 -12.41
C PHE A 25 -4.61 23.25 -13.20
N ASN A 26 -4.69 24.49 -12.70
CA ASN A 26 -5.35 25.62 -13.34
C ASN A 26 -6.81 25.29 -13.72
N ILE A 27 -7.53 24.68 -12.77
CA ILE A 27 -8.94 24.35 -12.89
C ILE A 27 -9.72 25.55 -12.34
N ALA A 28 -10.58 26.15 -13.17
CA ALA A 28 -11.44 27.23 -12.70
C ALA A 28 -12.43 26.69 -11.66
N PRO A 29 -12.48 27.24 -10.43
CA PRO A 29 -13.45 26.80 -9.44
C PRO A 29 -14.88 27.06 -9.95
N PRO A 30 -15.76 26.04 -9.97
CA PRO A 30 -17.15 26.24 -10.35
C PRO A 30 -17.90 27.11 -9.32
N GLU A 31 -19.05 27.68 -9.72
CA GLU A 31 -19.90 28.50 -8.84
C GLU A 31 -20.40 27.72 -7.62
N GLN A 32 -20.77 26.46 -7.82
CA GLN A 32 -21.07 25.50 -6.76
C GLN A 32 -19.88 24.55 -6.58
N LYS A 33 -19.46 24.31 -5.33
CA LYS A 33 -18.36 23.36 -5.06
C LYS A 33 -18.69 21.98 -5.68
N PRO A 34 -17.71 21.34 -6.36
CA PRO A 34 -17.92 20.06 -7.03
C PRO A 34 -17.85 18.92 -6.00
N ILE A 35 -18.85 18.84 -5.14
CA ILE A 35 -18.99 17.82 -4.10
C ILE A 35 -20.25 17.05 -4.44
N TYR A 36 -20.12 15.75 -4.68
CA TYR A 36 -21.19 14.89 -5.16
C TYR A 36 -21.42 13.74 -4.19
N ASP A 37 -22.68 13.45 -3.88
CA ASP A 37 -23.02 12.21 -3.18
C ASP A 37 -22.76 11.03 -4.11
N ALA A 38 -22.05 10.01 -3.62
CA ALA A 38 -21.76 8.82 -4.38
C ALA A 38 -23.07 8.15 -4.87
N GLY A 39 -23.04 7.66 -6.11
CA GLY A 39 -24.21 7.06 -6.77
C GLY A 39 -25.15 8.06 -7.44
N THR A 40 -24.98 9.38 -7.25
CA THR A 40 -25.68 10.39 -8.05
C THR A 40 -25.22 10.39 -9.51
N SER A 41 -26.02 10.99 -10.40
CA SER A 41 -25.63 11.08 -11.83
C SER A 41 -24.37 11.93 -12.00
N GLU A 42 -24.22 12.96 -11.17
CA GLU A 42 -23.08 13.87 -11.14
C GLU A 42 -21.80 13.15 -10.73
N SER A 43 -21.82 12.39 -9.63
CA SER A 43 -20.69 11.55 -9.18
C SER A 43 -20.31 10.51 -10.24
N GLN A 44 -21.30 9.77 -10.77
CA GLN A 44 -21.06 8.74 -11.78
C GLN A 44 -20.47 9.31 -13.08
N GLU A 45 -20.98 10.45 -13.55
CA GLU A 45 -20.47 11.13 -14.74
C GLU A 45 -19.07 11.73 -14.50
N ALA A 46 -18.78 12.19 -13.27
CA ALA A 46 -17.48 12.74 -12.94
C ALA A 46 -16.35 11.73 -13.17
N THR A 47 -16.51 10.50 -12.66
CA THR A 47 -15.53 9.42 -12.81
C THR A 47 -15.60 8.76 -14.18
N ARG A 48 -16.79 8.33 -14.65
CA ARG A 48 -16.90 7.61 -15.92
C ARG A 48 -16.52 8.49 -17.12
N GLY A 49 -16.81 9.79 -17.03
CA GLY A 49 -16.47 10.78 -18.05
C GLY A 49 -14.98 11.17 -18.11
N ILE A 50 -14.12 10.67 -17.22
CA ILE A 50 -12.66 10.97 -17.22
C ILE A 50 -12.04 10.74 -18.61
N ILE A 51 -12.41 9.64 -19.28
CA ILE A 51 -11.85 9.25 -20.59
C ILE A 51 -12.31 10.14 -21.75
N GLU A 52 -13.28 11.03 -21.51
CA GLU A 52 -13.79 11.94 -22.54
C GLU A 52 -13.19 13.34 -22.40
N ARG A 53 -12.67 13.68 -21.21
CA ARG A 53 -12.16 15.02 -20.88
C ARG A 53 -10.92 15.40 -21.69
N ASP A 54 -10.80 16.70 -21.96
CA ASP A 54 -9.63 17.31 -22.61
C ASP A 54 -8.91 18.34 -21.71
N THR A 55 -9.55 18.73 -20.59
CA THR A 55 -9.04 19.68 -19.62
C THR A 55 -8.97 19.06 -18.23
N PRO A 56 -8.03 19.50 -17.38
CA PRO A 56 -7.97 19.07 -15.98
C PRO A 56 -9.27 19.32 -15.22
N SER A 57 -9.50 18.52 -14.18
CA SER A 57 -10.70 18.61 -13.36
C SER A 57 -10.48 18.00 -11.98
N ALA A 58 -11.24 18.46 -10.99
CA ALA A 58 -11.21 17.89 -9.64
C ALA A 58 -12.58 18.01 -8.96
N TRP A 59 -12.92 17.04 -8.11
CA TRP A 59 -14.16 16.97 -7.35
C TRP A 59 -13.99 16.16 -6.06
N ILE A 60 -15.03 16.12 -5.24
CA ILE A 60 -15.15 15.28 -4.05
C ILE A 60 -16.33 14.33 -4.23
N ASP A 61 -16.12 13.05 -4.00
CA ASP A 61 -17.19 12.05 -3.88
C ASP A 61 -17.46 11.75 -2.40
N THR A 62 -18.73 11.77 -2.00
CA THR A 62 -19.17 11.54 -0.62
C THR A 62 -19.79 10.16 -0.47
N TYR A 63 -19.18 9.30 0.35
CA TYR A 63 -19.70 7.98 0.71
C TYR A 63 -20.23 8.01 2.16
N TYR A 64 -21.06 7.04 2.52
CA TYR A 64 -21.82 7.02 3.79
C TYR A 64 -21.61 5.69 4.54
N PRO A 65 -20.37 5.36 4.94
CA PRO A 65 -20.08 4.12 5.66
C PRO A 65 -20.61 4.09 7.09
N VAL A 66 -20.74 2.89 7.66
CA VAL A 66 -20.95 2.71 9.10
C VAL A 66 -19.60 2.71 9.83
N MET A 67 -19.43 3.65 10.75
CA MET A 67 -18.25 3.80 11.61
C MET A 67 -18.69 4.05 13.06
N ASN A 68 -17.74 4.06 14.00
CA ASN A 68 -18.04 4.33 15.40
C ASN A 68 -17.13 5.39 16.03
N THR A 69 -17.64 6.10 17.02
CA THR A 69 -16.87 7.08 17.80
C THR A 69 -16.91 6.74 19.29
N PRO A 70 -15.88 7.08 20.09
CA PRO A 70 -15.84 6.70 21.49
C PRO A 70 -16.78 7.58 22.34
N LEU A 71 -17.43 6.96 23.32
CA LEU A 71 -18.24 7.66 24.34
C LEU A 71 -17.57 7.57 25.71
N GLU A 72 -17.74 6.44 26.41
CA GLU A 72 -17.24 6.21 27.76
C GLU A 72 -16.26 5.03 27.76
N ARG A 73 -15.20 5.13 28.56
CA ARG A 73 -14.27 4.03 28.78
C ARG A 73 -13.79 4.00 30.23
N ALA A 74 -13.59 2.80 30.75
CA ALA A 74 -12.95 2.58 32.03
C ALA A 74 -12.19 1.26 32.02
N LEU A 75 -11.09 1.22 32.74
CA LEU A 75 -10.32 0.00 32.98
C LEU A 75 -9.93 -0.02 34.45
N GLN A 76 -10.43 -1.01 35.19
CA GLN A 76 -10.34 -1.05 36.64
C GLN A 76 -9.86 -2.43 37.10
N ILE A 77 -9.03 -2.45 38.14
CA ILE A 77 -8.66 -3.68 38.84
C ILE A 77 -9.50 -3.75 40.10
N LEU A 78 -10.09 -4.92 40.35
CA LEU A 78 -11.03 -5.11 41.45
C LEU A 78 -10.40 -5.87 42.62
N ASN A 79 -10.73 -5.44 43.83
CA ASN A 79 -10.54 -6.21 45.06
C ASN A 79 -11.49 -7.42 45.10
N ASP A 80 -11.25 -8.35 46.03
CA ASP A 80 -12.06 -9.57 46.16
C ASP A 80 -13.50 -9.27 46.62
N ASP A 81 -13.72 -8.09 47.22
CA ASP A 81 -15.03 -7.55 47.60
C ASP A 81 -15.72 -6.76 46.47
N GLY A 82 -15.11 -6.67 45.29
CA GLY A 82 -15.63 -5.94 44.12
C GLY A 82 -15.37 -4.43 44.14
N THR A 83 -14.67 -3.89 45.14
CA THR A 83 -14.26 -2.47 45.16
C THR A 83 -13.10 -2.20 44.19
N ILE A 84 -12.99 -0.96 43.73
CA ILE A 84 -11.93 -0.55 42.79
C ILE A 84 -10.60 -0.44 43.55
N ALA A 85 -9.64 -1.28 43.20
CA ALA A 85 -8.28 -1.27 43.74
C ALA A 85 -7.37 -0.30 42.98
N TRP A 86 -7.58 -0.19 41.67
CA TRP A 86 -6.86 0.72 40.78
C TRP A 86 -7.71 1.02 39.55
N GLU A 87 -7.55 2.22 39.01
CA GLU A 87 -8.21 2.68 37.79
C GLU A 87 -7.14 3.21 36.84
N ALA A 88 -7.24 2.81 35.57
CA ALA A 88 -6.30 3.17 34.54
C ALA A 88 -6.50 4.62 34.11
N ASP A 89 -5.40 5.30 33.82
CA ASP A 89 -5.42 6.61 33.20
C ASP A 89 -5.48 6.45 31.67
N LEU A 90 -6.68 6.59 31.10
CA LEU A 90 -6.94 6.37 29.66
C LEU A 90 -6.84 7.67 28.86
N LYS A 91 -5.81 8.46 29.20
CA LYS A 91 -5.43 9.71 28.52
C LYS A 91 -3.95 9.66 28.15
N GLU A 92 -3.64 10.32 27.04
CA GLU A 92 -2.27 10.70 26.69
C GLU A 92 -2.02 12.08 27.29
N HIS A 93 -0.82 12.33 27.81
CA HIS A 93 -0.49 13.59 28.48
C HIS A 93 0.48 14.38 27.62
N GLY A 94 -0.04 15.37 26.89
CA GLY A 94 0.76 16.27 26.09
C GLY A 94 1.64 17.19 26.95
N ASP A 95 2.65 17.77 26.32
CA ASP A 95 3.66 18.62 26.96
C ASP A 95 3.93 19.83 26.06
N ASP A 96 4.05 21.04 26.63
CA ASP A 96 4.20 22.29 25.87
C ASP A 96 5.43 22.33 24.92
N ARG A 97 6.40 21.42 25.10
CA ARG A 97 7.54 21.23 24.18
C ARG A 97 7.15 20.58 22.85
N ASP A 98 5.94 20.03 22.79
CA ASP A 98 5.21 19.61 21.61
C ASP A 98 3.81 20.27 21.63
N PRO A 99 3.71 21.52 21.13
CA PRO A 99 2.52 22.33 21.30
C PRO A 99 1.26 21.73 20.65
N ASP A 100 1.41 20.98 19.56
CA ASP A 100 0.26 20.32 18.93
C ASP A 100 -0.21 19.12 19.73
N ALA A 101 0.71 18.27 20.23
CA ALA A 101 0.33 17.16 21.10
C ALA A 101 -0.35 17.68 22.39
N ALA A 102 0.19 18.73 23.02
CA ALA A 102 -0.42 19.37 24.19
C ALA A 102 -1.81 19.94 23.91
N LYS A 103 -1.98 20.59 22.76
CA LYS A 103 -3.26 21.22 22.39
C LYS A 103 -4.34 20.21 22.06
N PHE A 104 -3.98 19.06 21.50
CA PHE A 104 -4.92 18.10 20.94
C PHE A 104 -4.98 16.76 21.69
N GLU A 105 -4.40 16.66 22.89
CA GLU A 105 -4.40 15.44 23.73
C GLU A 105 -5.81 14.86 23.98
N ASP A 106 -6.82 15.73 24.11
CA ASP A 106 -8.22 15.37 24.35
C ASP A 106 -9.08 15.37 23.06
N ALA A 107 -8.49 15.60 21.89
CA ALA A 107 -9.24 15.75 20.64
C ALA A 107 -9.92 14.44 20.21
N VAL A 108 -9.21 13.32 20.37
CA VAL A 108 -9.71 11.99 20.02
C VAL A 108 -9.44 11.07 21.20
N PRO A 109 -10.48 10.68 21.94
CA PRO A 109 -10.31 9.82 23.11
C PRO A 109 -9.63 8.46 22.71
N THR A 110 -8.80 7.84 23.57
CA THR A 110 -8.13 6.57 23.24
C THR A 110 -9.15 5.42 23.09
N PHE A 111 -9.24 4.82 21.91
CA PHE A 111 -10.17 3.72 21.62
C PHE A 111 -9.73 2.93 20.39
N HIS A 112 -10.37 1.77 20.18
CA HIS A 112 -10.28 1.04 18.92
C HIS A 112 -11.51 1.28 18.05
N GLY A 113 -11.30 1.65 16.79
CA GLY A 113 -12.36 1.70 15.78
C GLY A 113 -13.01 0.32 15.61
N TYR A 114 -14.33 0.27 15.48
CA TYR A 114 -15.16 -0.96 15.44
C TYR A 114 -15.19 -1.83 16.70
N SER A 115 -14.50 -1.47 17.79
CA SER A 115 -14.74 -2.14 19.07
C SER A 115 -16.19 -1.93 19.54
N VAL A 116 -16.84 -2.98 20.03
CA VAL A 116 -18.25 -2.92 20.45
C VAL A 116 -18.45 -2.36 21.85
N SER A 117 -19.65 -1.83 22.11
CA SER A 117 -20.05 -1.42 23.46
C SER A 117 -20.14 -2.62 24.41
N GLY A 118 -19.66 -2.49 25.63
CA GLY A 118 -19.69 -3.54 26.65
C GLY A 118 -19.10 -3.11 27.99
N ASP A 119 -19.65 -3.68 29.06
CA ASP A 119 -19.13 -3.64 30.43
C ASP A 119 -18.91 -5.08 30.88
N VAL A 120 -17.65 -5.49 30.89
CA VAL A 120 -17.26 -6.88 31.14
C VAL A 120 -16.29 -6.93 32.30
N THR A 121 -16.41 -7.99 33.10
CA THR A 121 -15.45 -8.31 34.16
C THR A 121 -14.92 -9.72 33.92
N GLY A 122 -13.62 -9.89 34.02
CA GLY A 122 -12.96 -11.18 33.82
C GLY A 122 -11.60 -11.22 34.51
N HIS A 123 -11.06 -12.43 34.63
CA HIS A 123 -9.69 -12.61 35.10
C HIS A 123 -8.72 -12.14 34.00
N LEU A 124 -7.66 -11.44 34.41
CA LEU A 124 -6.63 -10.97 33.49
C LEU A 124 -5.75 -12.13 33.02
N VAL A 125 -5.52 -12.25 31.72
CA VAL A 125 -4.58 -13.23 31.12
C VAL A 125 -3.65 -12.50 30.16
N TYR A 126 -2.34 -12.69 30.32
CA TYR A 126 -1.36 -12.19 29.34
C TYR A 126 -1.12 -13.23 28.24
N CYS A 127 -1.23 -12.80 26.98
CA CYS A 127 -1.15 -13.69 25.82
C CYS A 127 -0.11 -13.24 24.79
N ASP A 128 0.94 -12.56 25.23
CA ASP A 128 2.01 -12.11 24.35
C ASP A 128 1.46 -11.29 23.16
N TYR A 129 1.78 -11.62 21.92
CA TYR A 129 1.25 -10.99 20.71
C TYR A 129 -0.16 -11.44 20.32
N CYS A 130 -0.74 -12.40 21.05
CA CYS A 130 -2.06 -12.95 20.76
C CYS A 130 -2.18 -13.51 19.32
N THR A 131 -1.10 -14.11 18.81
CA THR A 131 -1.13 -14.85 17.55
C THR A 131 -1.99 -16.10 17.70
N LYS A 132 -2.45 -16.67 16.58
CA LYS A 132 -3.39 -17.80 16.58
C LYS A 132 -2.90 -19.00 17.40
N ASP A 133 -1.59 -19.20 17.48
CA ASP A 133 -0.97 -20.33 18.20
C ASP A 133 -0.80 -20.10 19.71
N ALA A 134 -1.12 -18.91 20.23
CA ALA A 134 -1.13 -18.61 21.66
C ALA A 134 -2.33 -19.30 22.35
N ARG A 135 -2.16 -20.57 22.74
CA ARG A 135 -3.21 -21.41 23.34
C ARG A 135 -3.22 -21.33 24.87
N ALA A 136 -3.94 -20.36 25.42
CA ALA A 136 -4.43 -20.41 26.79
C ALA A 136 -5.97 -20.54 26.78
N PRO A 137 -6.60 -21.18 27.77
CA PRO A 137 -8.05 -21.12 27.91
C PRO A 137 -8.47 -19.68 28.26
N LEU A 138 -9.04 -18.95 27.30
CA LEU A 138 -9.43 -17.54 27.47
C LEU A 138 -10.88 -17.37 27.91
N LYS A 139 -11.57 -18.47 28.24
CA LYS A 139 -13.01 -18.43 28.53
C LYS A 139 -13.31 -17.53 29.73
N GLY A 140 -14.02 -16.43 29.49
CA GLY A 140 -14.38 -15.47 30.54
C GLY A 140 -13.22 -14.59 31.00
N SER A 141 -12.12 -14.53 30.25
CA SER A 141 -10.96 -13.70 30.59
C SER A 141 -10.98 -12.34 29.89
N ILE A 142 -10.26 -11.39 30.47
CA ILE A 142 -9.82 -10.19 29.76
C ILE A 142 -8.35 -10.42 29.37
N VAL A 143 -8.06 -10.32 28.08
CA VAL A 143 -6.76 -10.69 27.53
C VAL A 143 -5.90 -9.46 27.33
N LEU A 144 -4.65 -9.49 27.80
CA LEU A 144 -3.65 -8.46 27.56
C LEU A 144 -2.69 -8.91 26.45
N CYS A 145 -2.66 -8.15 25.37
CA CYS A 145 -1.86 -8.39 24.17
C CYS A 145 -0.87 -7.25 23.91
N ARG A 146 0.28 -7.58 23.34
CA ARG A 146 1.17 -6.60 22.70
C ARG A 146 0.67 -6.24 21.30
N TYR A 147 0.93 -5.01 20.84
CA TYR A 147 0.89 -4.64 19.42
C TYR A 147 1.97 -5.40 18.61
N CYS A 148 2.11 -5.13 17.31
CA CYS A 148 3.02 -5.82 16.38
C CYS A 148 2.64 -7.30 16.11
N ALA A 149 3.51 -8.03 15.39
CA ALA A 149 3.34 -9.39 14.86
C ALA A 149 2.20 -9.59 13.85
N ILE A 150 0.95 -9.33 14.26
CA ILE A 150 -0.28 -9.46 13.46
C ILE A 150 -1.18 -8.24 13.66
N VAL A 151 -2.11 -8.00 12.74
CA VAL A 151 -3.05 -6.89 12.81
C VAL A 151 -3.93 -6.97 14.07
N ARG A 152 -4.15 -5.81 14.70
CA ARG A 152 -4.87 -5.68 15.98
C ARG A 152 -6.27 -6.32 15.97
N GLY A 153 -7.03 -6.19 14.88
CA GLY A 153 -8.33 -6.85 14.74
C GLY A 153 -8.27 -8.37 14.87
N LEU A 154 -7.18 -9.00 14.38
CA LEU A 154 -7.01 -10.45 14.48
C LEU A 154 -6.66 -10.91 15.90
N LYS A 155 -6.06 -10.05 16.73
CA LYS A 155 -5.88 -10.30 18.16
C LYS A 155 -7.24 -10.36 18.86
N VAL A 156 -8.14 -9.43 18.55
CA VAL A 156 -9.51 -9.42 19.09
C VAL A 156 -10.31 -10.62 18.59
N LYS A 157 -10.23 -10.94 17.29
CA LYS A 157 -10.84 -12.14 16.70
C LYS A 157 -10.39 -13.41 17.40
N GLY A 158 -9.08 -13.58 17.57
CA GLY A 158 -8.49 -14.73 18.25
C GLY A 158 -8.95 -14.83 19.70
N GLY A 159 -8.97 -13.71 20.43
CA GLY A 159 -9.50 -13.65 21.79
C GLY A 159 -10.97 -14.11 21.86
N GLN A 160 -11.82 -13.55 21.00
CA GLN A 160 -13.24 -13.87 20.91
C GLN A 160 -13.50 -15.35 20.60
N GLU A 161 -12.83 -15.90 19.59
CA GLU A 161 -12.99 -17.31 19.19
C GLU A 161 -12.54 -18.29 20.28
N ASN A 162 -11.64 -17.86 21.16
CA ASN A 162 -11.17 -18.65 22.31
C ASN A 162 -11.93 -18.33 23.62
N GLY A 163 -12.98 -17.49 23.56
CA GLY A 163 -13.90 -17.24 24.66
C GLY A 163 -13.54 -16.08 25.59
N ALA A 164 -12.58 -15.22 25.21
CA ALA A 164 -12.33 -13.97 25.92
C ALA A 164 -13.58 -13.09 25.93
N VAL A 165 -13.78 -12.35 27.02
CA VAL A 165 -14.86 -11.37 27.14
C VAL A 165 -14.40 -9.95 26.84
N GLY A 166 -13.10 -9.70 26.79
CA GLY A 166 -12.52 -8.42 26.37
C GLY A 166 -11.03 -8.52 26.07
N VAL A 167 -10.51 -7.56 25.29
CA VAL A 167 -9.10 -7.52 24.88
C VAL A 167 -8.49 -6.14 25.11
N LEU A 168 -7.32 -6.12 25.73
CA LEU A 168 -6.49 -4.94 25.94
C LEU A 168 -5.24 -5.07 25.08
N ILE A 169 -4.85 -4.00 24.39
CA ILE A 169 -3.67 -4.01 23.52
C ILE A 169 -2.76 -2.83 23.89
N TYR A 170 -1.45 -3.05 23.99
CA TYR A 170 -0.47 -2.00 24.33
C TYR A 170 0.80 -2.12 23.49
N SER A 171 1.52 -1.00 23.34
CA SER A 171 2.83 -0.95 22.69
C SER A 171 3.91 -1.24 23.73
N ASP A 172 4.61 -2.37 23.61
CA ASP A 172 5.72 -2.73 24.50
C ASP A 172 7.01 -2.07 23.99
N PRO A 173 7.76 -1.31 24.83
CA PRO A 173 9.02 -0.71 24.42
C PRO A 173 10.08 -1.69 23.91
N ARG A 174 9.93 -3.00 24.18
CA ARG A 174 10.79 -4.05 23.58
C ARG A 174 10.69 -4.13 22.07
N ASP A 175 9.63 -3.58 21.49
CA ASP A 175 9.37 -3.59 20.05
C ASP A 175 9.93 -2.32 19.37
N ASP A 176 10.46 -1.36 20.14
CA ASP A 176 11.04 -0.09 19.66
C ASP A 176 12.53 -0.20 19.28
N GLY A 177 13.10 -1.40 19.29
CA GLY A 177 14.52 -1.62 19.00
C GLY A 177 15.44 -1.19 20.16
N ASP A 178 16.53 -0.48 19.84
CA ASP A 178 17.55 -0.08 20.81
C ASP A 178 17.22 1.27 21.47
N VAL A 179 16.29 2.06 20.95
CA VAL A 179 15.99 3.41 21.45
C VAL A 179 14.91 3.37 22.55
N THR A 180 15.31 2.87 23.72
CA THR A 180 14.43 2.64 24.87
C THR A 180 14.95 3.26 26.17
N GLU A 181 14.07 3.44 27.15
CA GLU A 181 14.45 3.88 28.51
C GLU A 181 15.45 2.92 29.17
N GLU A 182 15.30 1.61 28.95
CA GLU A 182 16.22 0.59 29.48
C GLU A 182 17.64 0.77 28.95
N ASN A 183 17.78 1.23 27.70
CA ASN A 183 19.05 1.53 27.06
C ASN A 183 19.57 2.95 27.34
N GLY A 184 18.91 3.71 28.23
CA GLY A 184 19.35 5.03 28.70
C GLY A 184 18.85 6.21 27.88
N TYR A 185 17.90 6.01 26.96
CA TYR A 185 17.25 7.10 26.23
C TYR A 185 16.07 7.66 27.02
N ALA A 186 16.00 8.98 27.19
CA ALA A 186 14.85 9.61 27.85
C ALA A 186 13.57 9.44 26.99
N PRO A 187 12.39 9.27 27.61
CA PRO A 187 11.13 9.20 26.90
C PRO A 187 10.75 10.55 26.29
N TYR A 188 10.02 10.53 25.18
CA TYR A 188 9.51 11.74 24.53
C TYR A 188 8.62 12.57 25.47
N PRO A 189 8.74 13.91 25.51
CA PRO A 189 9.57 14.76 24.64
C PRO A 189 10.97 15.06 25.17
N ASP A 190 11.39 14.47 26.29
CA ASP A 190 12.75 14.62 26.84
C ASP A 190 13.82 13.88 26.02
N GLY A 191 13.42 12.87 25.24
CA GLY A 191 14.30 12.15 24.33
C GLY A 191 13.54 11.31 23.31
N PRO A 192 14.25 10.45 22.57
CA PRO A 192 13.71 9.72 21.43
C PRO A 192 12.99 8.41 21.79
N ALA A 193 12.99 8.00 23.08
CA ALA A 193 12.29 6.78 23.49
C ALA A 193 10.77 7.01 23.56
N ARG A 194 9.99 5.92 23.50
CA ARG A 194 8.53 5.96 23.54
C ARG A 194 8.02 6.70 24.78
N ASN A 195 7.00 7.53 24.60
CA ASN A 195 6.35 8.21 25.72
C ASN A 195 5.52 7.17 26.48
N PRO A 196 5.66 7.06 27.81
CA PRO A 196 4.99 6.02 28.60
C PRO A 196 3.46 6.13 28.60
N THR A 197 2.91 7.29 28.22
CA THR A 197 1.47 7.55 28.13
C THR A 197 0.94 7.42 26.70
N SER A 198 1.80 7.25 25.68
CA SER A 198 1.34 7.10 24.29
C SER A 198 0.45 5.88 24.11
N VAL A 199 -0.60 6.05 23.31
CA VAL A 199 -1.56 5.00 22.98
C VAL A 199 -1.75 4.92 21.46
N GLN A 200 -1.51 3.74 20.91
CA GLN A 200 -1.80 3.46 19.49
C GLN A 200 -3.32 3.25 19.33
N ARG A 201 -4.00 4.17 18.65
CA ARG A 201 -5.38 3.95 18.17
C ARG A 201 -5.37 3.00 16.96
N GLY A 202 -6.54 2.62 16.46
CA GLY A 202 -6.63 1.78 15.27
C GLY A 202 -7.92 1.01 15.17
N SER A 203 -8.29 0.69 13.93
CA SER A 203 -9.39 -0.23 13.65
C SER A 203 -9.08 -1.65 14.10
N VAL A 204 -10.06 -2.29 14.75
CA VAL A 204 -10.05 -3.73 15.06
C VAL A 204 -10.93 -4.53 14.10
N GLN A 205 -11.22 -3.98 12.91
CA GLN A 205 -11.81 -4.74 11.80
C GLN A 205 -10.96 -5.97 11.48
N PHE A 206 -11.61 -7.08 11.15
CA PHE A 206 -11.00 -8.30 10.65
C PHE A 206 -10.65 -8.12 9.17
N ILE A 207 -9.72 -7.20 8.90
CA ILE A 207 -9.36 -6.74 7.54
C ILE A 207 -8.98 -7.89 6.60
N SER A 208 -8.51 -9.02 7.13
CA SER A 208 -8.21 -10.21 6.33
C SER A 208 -9.46 -10.91 5.81
N LEU A 209 -10.68 -10.63 6.28
CA LEU A 209 -11.92 -11.16 5.69
C LEU A 209 -12.35 -10.32 4.49
N TYR A 210 -12.47 -9.02 4.70
CA TYR A 210 -12.65 -7.99 3.67
C TYR A 210 -12.36 -6.60 4.27
N PRO A 211 -11.87 -5.62 3.48
CA PRO A 211 -11.82 -4.20 3.83
C PRO A 211 -13.12 -3.47 3.41
N GLY A 212 -13.17 -2.16 3.59
CA GLY A 212 -14.33 -1.33 3.26
C GLY A 212 -15.30 -1.15 4.42
N ASP A 213 -16.47 -0.57 4.13
CA ASP A 213 -17.58 -0.53 5.08
C ASP A 213 -17.98 -1.97 5.47
N PRO A 214 -17.93 -2.34 6.77
CA PRO A 214 -18.39 -3.64 7.25
C PRO A 214 -19.76 -4.05 6.73
N THR A 215 -20.64 -3.08 6.50
CA THR A 215 -22.06 -3.29 6.24
C THR A 215 -22.42 -3.38 4.75
N THR A 216 -21.55 -2.96 3.84
CA THR A 216 -21.78 -3.03 2.38
C THR A 216 -20.73 -3.85 1.63
N PRO A 217 -20.38 -5.07 2.07
CA PRO A 217 -19.31 -5.83 1.42
C PRO A 217 -19.67 -6.14 -0.04
N GLY A 218 -18.88 -5.60 -0.96
CA GLY A 218 -19.01 -5.88 -2.39
C GLY A 218 -19.71 -4.80 -3.22
N TYR A 219 -20.27 -3.76 -2.61
CA TYR A 219 -20.96 -2.66 -3.28
C TYR A 219 -20.85 -1.35 -2.48
N PRO A 220 -20.86 -0.18 -3.14
CA PRO A 220 -20.60 1.08 -2.47
C PRO A 220 -21.67 1.47 -1.44
N SER A 221 -21.19 2.08 -0.34
CA SER A 221 -21.94 2.67 0.77
C SER A 221 -22.58 4.02 0.39
N TYR A 222 -23.48 4.00 -0.59
CA TYR A 222 -24.34 5.15 -0.88
C TYR A 222 -25.21 5.51 0.34
N GLU A 223 -25.74 6.74 0.36
CA GLU A 223 -26.60 7.22 1.44
C GLU A 223 -27.78 6.24 1.69
N ASN A 224 -28.42 5.79 0.61
CA ASN A 224 -29.54 4.86 0.62
C ASN A 224 -29.15 3.38 0.44
N ALA A 225 -27.87 3.02 0.61
CA ALA A 225 -27.41 1.64 0.46
C ALA A 225 -28.14 0.69 1.43
N THR A 226 -28.44 -0.51 0.95
CA THR A 226 -28.84 -1.62 1.84
C THR A 226 -27.63 -1.97 2.70
N ARG A 227 -27.83 -2.29 3.98
CA ARG A 227 -26.73 -2.59 4.91
C ARG A 227 -26.93 -3.95 5.57
N THR A 228 -25.84 -4.64 5.80
CA THR A 228 -25.76 -5.91 6.54
C THR A 228 -25.21 -5.67 7.95
N GLU A 229 -25.22 -6.69 8.81
CA GLU A 229 -24.69 -6.58 10.18
C GLU A 229 -23.16 -6.45 10.24
N GLY A 230 -22.45 -6.77 9.16
CA GLY A 230 -20.99 -6.82 9.11
C GLY A 230 -20.40 -8.03 9.83
N THR A 231 -19.74 -8.91 9.07
CA THR A 231 -19.14 -10.15 9.62
C THR A 231 -17.64 -10.01 9.91
N ASN A 232 -17.03 -8.88 9.54
CA ASN A 232 -15.63 -8.58 9.73
C ASN A 232 -15.36 -7.61 10.89
N ILE A 233 -16.23 -7.52 11.89
CA ILE A 233 -16.00 -6.69 13.08
C ILE A 233 -16.15 -7.50 14.39
N PRO A 234 -15.51 -7.08 15.49
CA PRO A 234 -15.61 -7.78 16.76
C PRO A 234 -17.01 -7.82 17.36
N SER A 235 -17.24 -8.79 18.25
CA SER A 235 -18.42 -8.91 19.12
C SER A 235 -18.07 -8.83 20.61
N ILE A 236 -16.82 -8.52 20.96
CA ILE A 236 -16.36 -8.28 22.33
C ILE A 236 -15.65 -6.92 22.44
N PRO A 237 -15.76 -6.22 23.58
CA PRO A 237 -15.11 -4.93 23.76
C PRO A 237 -13.58 -5.07 23.78
N SER A 238 -12.91 -4.06 23.26
CA SER A 238 -11.46 -3.92 23.34
C SER A 238 -11.03 -2.48 23.57
N LEU A 239 -9.88 -2.28 24.20
CA LEU A 239 -9.27 -0.94 24.36
C LEU A 239 -7.76 -0.98 24.08
N PRO A 240 -7.23 0.07 23.44
CA PRO A 240 -5.80 0.33 23.45
C PRO A 240 -5.42 1.00 24.79
N ILE A 241 -4.27 0.63 25.35
CA ILE A 241 -3.75 1.21 26.59
C ILE A 241 -2.28 1.57 26.47
N SER A 242 -1.85 2.54 27.26
CA SER A 242 -0.46 2.97 27.32
C SER A 242 0.44 1.91 27.96
N TRP A 243 1.74 1.98 27.66
CA TRP A 243 2.75 1.18 28.36
C TRP A 243 2.71 1.40 29.88
N GLY A 244 2.47 2.63 30.32
CA GLY A 244 2.32 2.98 31.73
C GLY A 244 1.22 2.16 32.44
N ASN A 245 0.07 1.99 31.79
CA ASN A 245 -1.05 1.17 32.29
C ASN A 245 -0.74 -0.32 32.20
N ALA A 246 -0.22 -0.79 31.06
CA ALA A 246 0.13 -2.19 30.86
C ALA A 246 1.14 -2.69 31.91
N ARG A 247 2.12 -1.85 32.27
CA ARG A 247 3.10 -2.17 33.32
C ARG A 247 2.45 -2.44 34.69
N GLN A 248 1.35 -1.75 35.03
CA GLN A 248 0.63 -2.06 36.28
C GLN A 248 -0.12 -3.39 36.20
N LEU A 249 -0.77 -3.66 35.07
CA LEU A 249 -1.44 -4.95 34.83
C LEU A 249 -0.45 -6.12 34.90
N LEU A 250 0.72 -5.98 34.27
CA LEU A 250 1.78 -7.00 34.28
C LEU A 250 2.32 -7.26 35.68
N ARG A 251 2.57 -6.21 36.48
CA ARG A 251 2.99 -6.36 37.90
C ARG A 251 1.97 -7.12 38.72
N ILE A 252 0.69 -6.94 38.44
CA ILE A 252 -0.37 -7.63 39.18
C ILE A 252 -0.43 -9.11 38.82
N LEU A 253 -0.14 -9.47 37.56
CA LEU A 253 -0.01 -10.87 37.15
C LEU A 253 1.16 -11.59 37.84
N GLU A 254 2.23 -10.88 38.22
CA GLU A 254 3.33 -11.44 39.02
C GLU A 254 2.92 -11.75 40.47
N VAL A 255 1.90 -11.05 40.98
CA VAL A 255 1.42 -11.16 42.38
C VAL A 255 0.20 -12.08 42.49
N SER A 256 -0.67 -12.10 41.49
CA SER A 256 -1.91 -12.87 41.48
C SER A 256 -2.33 -13.25 40.05
N GLU A 257 -2.36 -14.56 39.77
CA GLU A 257 -2.76 -15.12 38.47
C GLU A 257 -4.28 -15.01 38.18
N HIS A 258 -5.08 -14.57 39.14
CA HIS A 258 -6.56 -14.60 39.04
C HIS A 258 -7.22 -13.26 39.34
N LYS A 259 -6.50 -12.16 39.15
CA LYS A 259 -7.04 -10.85 39.51
C LYS A 259 -8.14 -10.42 38.54
N GLN A 260 -9.26 -9.95 39.10
CA GLN A 260 -10.41 -9.50 38.33
C GLN A 260 -10.16 -8.09 37.81
N VAL A 261 -10.41 -7.91 36.52
CA VAL A 261 -10.35 -6.64 35.81
C VAL A 261 -11.74 -6.37 35.24
N ARG A 262 -12.17 -5.11 35.33
CA ARG A 262 -13.38 -4.61 34.67
C ARG A 262 -12.97 -3.71 33.52
N LEU A 263 -13.57 -3.96 32.35
CA LEU A 263 -13.38 -3.22 31.12
C LEU A 263 -14.73 -2.66 30.68
N VAL A 264 -14.82 -1.33 30.59
CA VAL A 264 -15.95 -0.61 30.02
C VAL A 264 -15.49 0.06 28.72
N ASN A 265 -16.22 -0.20 27.65
CA ASN A 265 -16.08 0.51 26.38
C ASN A 265 -17.49 0.80 25.88
N ASN A 266 -17.85 2.06 25.68
CA ASN A 266 -19.11 2.46 25.06
C ASN A 266 -18.78 3.31 23.82
N VAL A 267 -19.40 2.97 22.69
CA VAL A 267 -19.20 3.63 21.40
C VAL A 267 -20.53 4.04 20.79
N ASP A 268 -20.51 5.08 19.95
CA ASP A 268 -21.62 5.49 19.10
C ASP A 268 -21.36 5.03 17.67
N THR A 269 -22.01 3.93 17.26
CA THR A 269 -21.93 3.39 15.90
C THR A 269 -23.06 3.96 15.05
N ARG A 270 -22.71 4.63 13.96
CA ARG A 270 -23.66 5.30 13.07
C ARG A 270 -23.10 5.43 11.66
N VAL A 271 -23.95 5.85 10.73
CA VAL A 271 -23.51 6.27 9.40
C VAL A 271 -22.79 7.61 9.53
N ILE A 272 -21.57 7.71 9.01
CA ILE A 272 -20.75 8.92 9.03
C ILE A 272 -20.27 9.19 7.59
N PRO A 273 -20.55 10.38 7.01
CA PRO A 273 -20.10 10.70 5.66
C PRO A 273 -18.58 10.81 5.60
N ILE A 274 -17.99 10.40 4.48
CA ILE A 274 -16.56 10.49 4.17
C ILE A 274 -16.36 11.11 2.78
N TRP A 275 -15.22 11.71 2.52
CA TRP A 275 -14.95 12.57 1.36
C TRP A 275 -13.65 12.19 0.63
N ASN A 276 -13.80 11.48 -0.48
CA ASN A 276 -12.69 11.17 -1.39
C ASN A 276 -12.48 12.34 -2.35
N VAL A 277 -11.27 12.89 -2.44
CA VAL A 277 -10.94 13.96 -3.39
C VAL A 277 -10.26 13.38 -4.62
N ILE A 278 -10.80 13.65 -5.80
CA ILE A 278 -10.28 13.14 -7.07
C ILE A 278 -9.80 14.30 -7.94
N GLY A 279 -8.57 14.23 -8.44
CA GLY A 279 -7.97 15.16 -9.39
C GLY A 279 -7.52 14.44 -10.66
N VAL A 280 -7.67 15.09 -11.82
CA VAL A 280 -7.44 14.46 -13.13
C VAL A 280 -6.62 15.36 -14.04
N ILE A 281 -5.59 14.80 -14.68
CA ILE A 281 -4.83 15.39 -15.78
C ILE A 281 -5.06 14.52 -17.03
N PRO A 282 -5.89 14.95 -18.00
CA PRO A 282 -6.17 14.17 -19.21
C PRO A 282 -4.93 13.96 -20.08
N GLY A 283 -4.73 12.72 -20.55
CA GLY A 283 -3.65 12.35 -21.46
C GLY A 283 -3.99 12.52 -22.94
N TYR A 284 -3.05 12.13 -23.81
CA TYR A 284 -3.30 11.96 -25.25
C TYR A 284 -3.97 10.61 -25.59
N ILE A 285 -3.66 9.58 -24.81
CA ILE A 285 -4.24 8.24 -24.79
C ILE A 285 -5.28 8.28 -23.67
N LYS A 286 -6.55 8.45 -24.06
CA LYS A 286 -7.62 8.68 -23.09
C LYS A 286 -8.11 7.41 -22.40
N ASP A 287 -7.88 6.24 -22.99
CA ASP A 287 -8.36 4.93 -22.52
C ASP A 287 -7.35 4.17 -21.63
N GLU A 288 -6.24 4.80 -21.27
CA GLU A 288 -5.23 4.28 -20.33
C GLU A 288 -5.04 5.31 -19.20
N VAL A 289 -5.23 4.87 -17.96
CA VAL A 289 -5.20 5.71 -16.75
C VAL A 289 -4.17 5.20 -15.75
N VAL A 290 -3.34 6.11 -15.24
CA VAL A 290 -2.45 5.89 -14.10
C VAL A 290 -3.07 6.56 -12.88
N ILE A 291 -3.23 5.82 -11.79
CA ILE A 291 -3.75 6.37 -10.53
C ILE A 291 -2.60 6.48 -9.52
N ALA A 292 -2.53 7.59 -8.79
CA ALA A 292 -1.74 7.72 -7.57
C ALA A 292 -2.68 8.07 -6.41
N GLY A 293 -2.50 7.42 -5.26
CA GLY A 293 -3.39 7.58 -4.10
C GLY A 293 -2.63 7.70 -2.79
N ASN A 294 -3.22 8.44 -1.86
CA ASN A 294 -2.80 8.62 -0.48
C ASN A 294 -4.07 8.84 0.36
N HIS A 295 -4.23 8.16 1.49
CA HIS A 295 -5.29 8.56 2.41
C HIS A 295 -4.94 9.85 3.14
N ARG A 296 -5.98 10.50 3.64
CA ARG A 296 -5.88 11.82 4.27
C ARG A 296 -6.28 11.77 5.73
N ASP A 297 -7.22 10.91 6.09
CA ASP A 297 -7.71 10.81 7.46
C ASP A 297 -6.62 10.25 8.40
N ALA A 298 -6.62 10.74 9.64
CA ALA A 298 -5.71 10.27 10.69
C ALA A 298 -6.47 10.08 12.01
N TRP A 299 -5.98 9.18 12.87
CA TRP A 299 -6.56 9.02 14.22
C TRP A 299 -6.49 10.26 15.10
N VAL A 300 -5.44 11.09 14.96
CA VAL A 300 -5.30 12.36 15.71
C VAL A 300 -4.67 13.41 14.80
N LEU A 301 -3.36 13.64 14.90
CA LEU A 301 -2.61 14.65 14.15
C LEU A 301 -2.01 14.06 12.87
N GLY A 302 -1.51 12.84 12.93
CA GLY A 302 -1.09 12.07 11.76
C GLY A 302 0.08 12.66 10.99
N ALA A 303 1.07 13.24 11.66
CA ALA A 303 2.16 13.94 10.97
C ALA A 303 2.98 13.00 10.07
N VAL A 304 3.21 11.77 10.53
CA VAL A 304 3.68 10.66 9.71
C VAL A 304 2.49 10.07 8.96
N ASP A 305 1.54 9.48 9.69
CA ASP A 305 0.44 8.71 9.12
C ASP A 305 -0.86 9.52 9.11
N PRO A 306 -1.32 10.06 7.96
CA PRO A 306 -0.72 9.97 6.61
C PRO A 306 -0.10 11.27 6.09
N ASN A 307 -0.05 12.34 6.90
CA ASN A 307 0.26 13.67 6.35
C ASN A 307 1.67 13.77 5.76
N SER A 308 2.60 12.87 6.12
CA SER A 308 3.89 12.79 5.46
C SER A 308 3.74 12.40 3.98
N GLY A 309 2.87 11.42 3.67
CA GLY A 309 2.47 11.06 2.30
C GLY A 309 1.67 12.16 1.62
N THR A 310 0.68 12.74 2.30
CA THR A 310 -0.13 13.85 1.76
C THR A 310 0.76 15.03 1.35
N THR A 311 1.78 15.34 2.16
CA THR A 311 2.76 16.40 1.87
C THR A 311 3.57 16.09 0.61
N SER A 312 4.06 14.86 0.47
CA SER A 312 4.78 14.43 -0.73
C SER A 312 3.89 14.44 -1.99
N VAL A 313 2.63 14.01 -1.89
CA VAL A 313 1.64 14.09 -2.97
C VAL A 313 1.36 15.55 -3.35
N HIS A 314 1.23 16.44 -2.37
CA HIS A 314 1.07 17.89 -2.61
C HIS A 314 2.24 18.46 -3.43
N GLU A 315 3.48 18.04 -3.14
CA GLU A 315 4.66 18.45 -3.89
C GLU A 315 4.68 17.86 -5.31
N VAL A 316 4.24 16.61 -5.49
CA VAL A 316 4.06 16.00 -6.83
C VAL A 316 3.02 16.77 -7.66
N ILE A 317 1.86 17.11 -7.07
CA ILE A 317 0.82 17.96 -7.70
C ILE A 317 1.43 19.29 -8.16
N ARG A 318 2.20 19.94 -7.29
CA ARG A 318 2.88 21.20 -7.60
C ARG A 318 3.88 21.04 -8.76
N GLY A 319 4.68 19.97 -8.74
CA GLY A 319 5.62 19.63 -9.81
C GLY A 319 4.93 19.43 -11.16
N PHE A 320 3.82 18.68 -11.18
CA PHE A 320 3.03 18.46 -12.40
C PHE A 320 2.36 19.73 -12.91
N GLY A 321 1.82 20.55 -12.02
CA GLY A 321 1.29 21.87 -12.37
C GLY A 321 2.35 22.75 -13.06
N HIS A 322 3.59 22.71 -12.57
CA HIS A 322 4.70 23.41 -13.23
C HIS A 322 5.01 22.83 -14.62
N LEU A 323 5.06 21.51 -14.77
CA LEU A 323 5.28 20.85 -16.07
C LEU A 323 4.18 21.23 -17.06
N MET A 324 2.92 21.19 -16.65
CA MET A 324 1.76 21.56 -17.48
C MET A 324 1.82 23.01 -17.93
N LYS A 325 2.19 23.93 -17.03
CA LYS A 325 2.40 25.35 -17.37
C LYS A 325 3.51 25.55 -18.42
N ASN A 326 4.49 24.66 -18.47
CA ASN A 326 5.56 24.64 -19.47
C ASN A 326 5.20 23.83 -20.74
N GLY A 327 3.94 23.40 -20.90
CA GLY A 327 3.43 22.74 -22.09
C GLY A 327 3.54 21.22 -22.09
N TRP A 328 3.86 20.58 -20.96
CA TRP A 328 3.76 19.14 -20.82
C TRP A 328 2.28 18.71 -20.77
N LYS A 329 1.97 17.63 -21.49
CA LYS A 329 0.73 16.89 -21.40
C LYS A 329 1.09 15.41 -21.41
N PRO A 330 0.63 14.60 -20.44
CA PRO A 330 1.05 13.21 -20.36
C PRO A 330 0.50 12.39 -21.54
N LEU A 331 1.15 11.28 -21.89
CA LEU A 331 0.58 10.35 -22.86
C LEU A 331 -0.67 9.69 -22.29
N ARG A 332 -0.65 9.16 -21.07
CA ARG A 332 -1.82 8.59 -20.39
C ARG A 332 -2.51 9.60 -19.49
N THR A 333 -3.77 9.36 -19.17
CA THR A 333 -4.46 10.16 -18.16
C THR A 333 -3.88 9.83 -16.78
N ILE A 334 -3.65 10.86 -15.96
CA ILE A 334 -3.25 10.72 -14.56
C ILE A 334 -4.44 11.07 -13.68
N VAL A 335 -4.73 10.22 -12.70
CA VAL A 335 -5.69 10.48 -11.62
C VAL A 335 -4.92 10.52 -10.30
N ILE A 336 -5.18 11.52 -9.50
CA ILE A 336 -4.65 11.66 -8.13
C ILE A 336 -5.84 11.57 -7.19
N ALA A 337 -5.77 10.67 -6.23
CA ALA A 337 -6.82 10.43 -5.25
C ALA A 337 -6.31 10.74 -3.84
N SER A 338 -7.12 11.48 -3.08
CA SER A 338 -6.99 11.62 -1.63
C SER A 338 -8.12 10.82 -1.00
N TRP A 339 -7.79 9.67 -0.44
CA TRP A 339 -8.75 8.76 0.17
C TRP A 339 -9.10 9.20 1.60
N ASP A 340 -10.27 8.79 2.06
CA ASP A 340 -10.76 9.04 3.42
C ASP A 340 -11.18 7.72 4.07
N ALA A 341 -11.27 7.70 5.40
CA ALA A 341 -11.56 6.55 6.22
C ALA A 341 -10.68 5.30 5.95
N GLU A 342 -9.42 5.51 5.57
CA GLU A 342 -8.43 4.42 5.51
C GLU A 342 -8.25 3.79 6.89
N GLU A 343 -8.19 4.64 7.92
CA GLU A 343 -7.83 4.25 9.29
C GLU A 343 -8.85 3.30 9.93
N TYR A 344 -10.10 3.37 9.44
CA TYR A 344 -11.17 2.47 9.84
C TYR A 344 -11.11 1.13 9.11
N GLY A 345 -10.55 1.05 7.90
CA GLY A 345 -10.50 -0.20 7.15
C GLY A 345 -10.42 -0.03 5.64
N LEU A 346 -9.63 0.93 5.15
CA LEU A 346 -9.47 1.23 3.72
C LEU A 346 -10.78 1.64 3.06
N ILE A 347 -11.65 2.35 3.79
CA ILE A 347 -13.05 2.53 3.37
C ILE A 347 -13.09 3.35 2.08
N GLY A 348 -12.61 4.59 2.06
CA GLY A 348 -12.76 5.48 0.92
C GLY A 348 -12.25 4.88 -0.39
N SER A 349 -11.04 4.30 -0.39
CA SER A 349 -10.50 3.64 -1.58
C SER A 349 -11.31 2.40 -1.96
N THR A 350 -11.71 1.56 -0.99
CA THR A 350 -12.53 0.37 -1.24
C THR A 350 -13.87 0.74 -1.86
N GLU A 351 -14.62 1.67 -1.26
CA GLU A 351 -15.94 2.08 -1.76
C GLU A 351 -15.85 2.63 -3.18
N TRP A 352 -14.84 3.45 -3.48
CA TRP A 352 -14.60 3.97 -4.83
C TRP A 352 -14.23 2.84 -5.82
N GLY A 353 -13.39 1.89 -5.39
CA GLY A 353 -13.01 0.73 -6.18
C GLY A 353 -14.18 -0.23 -6.44
N GLU A 354 -15.15 -0.31 -5.53
CA GLU A 354 -16.40 -1.08 -5.68
C GLU A 354 -17.43 -0.39 -6.57
N ASP A 355 -17.49 0.94 -6.52
CA ASP A 355 -18.39 1.76 -7.34
C ASP A 355 -18.02 1.71 -8.84
N PHE A 356 -16.72 1.78 -9.13
CA PHE A 356 -16.22 1.96 -10.49
C PHE A 356 -15.49 0.73 -11.07
N VAL A 357 -15.78 -0.49 -10.61
CA VAL A 357 -15.12 -1.74 -11.05
C VAL A 357 -15.00 -1.84 -12.57
N ASP A 358 -16.11 -1.68 -13.31
CA ASP A 358 -16.11 -1.81 -14.77
C ASP A 358 -15.21 -0.78 -15.46
N TRP A 359 -15.15 0.44 -14.91
CA TRP A 359 -14.33 1.52 -15.43
C TRP A 359 -12.84 1.29 -15.11
N ILE A 360 -12.54 0.85 -13.88
CA ILE A 360 -11.19 0.51 -13.43
C ILE A 360 -10.62 -0.61 -14.30
N ASP A 361 -11.35 -1.72 -14.43
CA ASP A 361 -10.96 -2.89 -15.22
C ASP A 361 -10.71 -2.52 -16.70
N ALA A 362 -11.48 -1.56 -17.24
CA ALA A 362 -11.35 -1.12 -18.63
C ALA A 362 -10.16 -0.17 -18.86
N HIS A 363 -9.83 0.71 -17.91
CA HIS A 363 -8.98 1.87 -18.19
C HIS A 363 -7.71 1.98 -17.34
N VAL A 364 -7.72 1.49 -16.10
CA VAL A 364 -6.59 1.65 -15.20
C VAL A 364 -5.45 0.71 -15.61
N VAL A 365 -4.23 1.22 -15.62
CA VAL A 365 -3.02 0.46 -15.98
C VAL A 365 -2.19 0.12 -14.76
N ALA A 366 -2.09 1.02 -13.78
CA ALA A 366 -1.33 0.85 -12.55
C ALA A 366 -1.86 1.81 -11.46
N TYR A 367 -1.67 1.42 -10.21
CA TYR A 367 -1.96 2.23 -9.02
C TYR A 367 -0.68 2.43 -8.20
N PHE A 368 -0.33 3.68 -7.89
CA PHE A 368 0.82 4.03 -7.06
C PHE A 368 0.32 4.51 -5.70
N ASN A 369 0.58 3.73 -4.65
CA ASN A 369 0.22 4.11 -3.30
C ASN A 369 1.35 4.91 -2.66
N LEU A 370 0.99 5.95 -1.93
CA LEU A 370 1.86 6.55 -0.94
C LEU A 370 1.05 6.83 0.31
N ASP A 371 1.24 6.01 1.32
CA ASP A 371 0.61 6.15 2.63
C ASP A 371 1.41 7.14 3.49
N SER A 372 2.52 6.65 4.04
CA SER A 372 3.42 7.41 4.88
C SER A 372 4.77 7.56 4.19
N SER A 373 5.22 8.81 3.99
CA SER A 373 6.54 9.06 3.41
C SER A 373 7.68 8.72 4.35
N VAL A 374 7.60 9.12 5.64
CA VAL A 374 8.75 9.00 6.56
C VAL A 374 8.35 8.78 8.01
N SER A 375 8.56 7.56 8.49
CA SER A 375 8.53 7.18 9.92
C SER A 375 9.90 6.78 10.47
N GLY A 376 10.96 6.82 9.65
CA GLY A 376 12.32 6.46 10.07
C GLY A 376 13.38 6.59 8.98
N SER A 377 14.47 5.84 9.10
CA SER A 377 15.65 6.00 8.24
C SER A 377 15.75 5.05 7.06
N GLN A 378 15.07 3.90 7.07
CA GLN A 378 15.27 2.86 6.05
C GLN A 378 14.20 2.96 4.95
N PHE A 379 14.64 3.14 3.70
CA PHE A 379 13.72 3.10 2.57
C PHE A 379 13.15 1.68 2.40
N GLY A 380 11.84 1.58 2.19
CA GLY A 380 11.12 0.35 1.93
C GLY A 380 10.21 0.52 0.73
N THR A 381 10.02 -0.56 -0.03
CA THR A 381 9.06 -0.59 -1.13
C THR A 381 8.50 -1.99 -1.31
N SER A 382 7.24 -2.04 -1.69
CA SER A 382 6.54 -3.26 -2.06
C SER A 382 5.71 -3.03 -3.31
N GLY A 383 5.40 -4.10 -4.03
CA GLY A 383 4.66 -3.97 -5.27
C GLY A 383 4.35 -5.28 -5.96
N SER A 384 3.51 -5.20 -6.99
CA SER A 384 3.32 -6.29 -7.93
C SER A 384 4.66 -6.64 -8.60
N PRO A 385 5.03 -7.92 -8.75
CA PRO A 385 6.27 -8.29 -9.44
C PRO A 385 6.38 -7.78 -10.89
N LEU A 386 5.27 -7.34 -11.51
CA LEU A 386 5.27 -6.67 -12.81
C LEU A 386 6.09 -5.38 -12.80
N LEU A 387 6.14 -4.70 -11.65
CA LEU A 387 6.74 -3.40 -11.42
C LEU A 387 8.08 -3.46 -10.70
N ALA A 388 8.55 -4.63 -10.25
CA ALA A 388 9.76 -4.75 -9.42
C ALA A 388 11.01 -4.11 -10.07
N HIS A 389 11.22 -4.33 -11.37
CA HIS A 389 12.29 -3.69 -12.12
C HIS A 389 12.09 -2.18 -12.23
N PHE A 390 10.85 -1.75 -12.50
CA PHE A 390 10.49 -0.36 -12.67
C PHE A 390 10.77 0.45 -11.40
N ILE A 391 10.28 -0.03 -10.25
CA ILE A 391 10.46 0.55 -8.92
C ILE A 391 11.95 0.70 -8.59
N ARG A 392 12.73 -0.35 -8.82
CA ARG A 392 14.16 -0.31 -8.53
C ARG A 392 14.89 0.69 -9.43
N GLU A 393 14.60 0.68 -10.73
CA GLU A 393 15.25 1.58 -11.69
C GLU A 393 14.91 3.05 -11.40
N THR A 394 13.67 3.36 -11.01
CA THR A 394 13.27 4.72 -10.62
C THR A 394 13.94 5.17 -9.32
N ALA A 395 13.99 4.31 -8.30
CA ALA A 395 14.69 4.61 -7.05
C ALA A 395 16.22 4.78 -7.24
N GLN A 396 16.83 4.08 -8.20
CA GLN A 396 18.26 4.25 -8.53
C GLN A 396 18.57 5.58 -9.22
N ASP A 397 17.58 6.20 -9.86
CA ASP A 397 17.71 7.50 -10.52
C ASP A 397 17.48 8.69 -9.57
N VAL A 398 17.02 8.43 -8.35
CA VAL A 398 16.85 9.44 -7.29
C VAL A 398 18.09 9.42 -6.37
N PRO A 399 18.71 10.58 -6.09
CA PRO A 399 19.82 10.66 -5.13
C PRO A 399 19.38 10.23 -3.73
N HIS A 400 20.29 9.67 -2.94
CA HIS A 400 20.04 9.44 -1.53
C HIS A 400 19.77 10.77 -0.80
N PRO A 401 18.80 10.83 0.14
CA PRO A 401 18.41 12.08 0.79
C PRO A 401 19.53 12.74 1.60
N THR A 402 20.45 11.94 2.13
CA THR A 402 21.51 12.42 3.05
C THR A 402 22.95 12.09 2.62
N ASP A 403 23.16 11.35 1.53
CA ASP A 403 24.50 10.97 1.04
C ASP A 403 24.60 11.08 -0.48
N ALA A 404 25.29 12.13 -0.95
CA ALA A 404 25.39 12.42 -2.38
C ALA A 404 26.07 11.33 -3.24
N ASN A 405 26.74 10.33 -2.65
CA ASN A 405 27.37 9.22 -3.38
C ASN A 405 26.48 7.98 -3.51
N ARG A 406 25.30 8.00 -2.89
CA ARG A 406 24.34 6.90 -2.87
C ARG A 406 23.06 7.29 -3.60
N THR A 407 22.29 6.29 -3.97
CA THR A 407 20.93 6.44 -4.53
C THR A 407 19.87 6.23 -3.45
N LEU A 408 18.62 6.63 -3.69
CA LEU A 408 17.50 6.31 -2.80
C LEU A 408 17.40 4.79 -2.59
N TRP A 409 17.64 4.01 -3.63
CA TRP A 409 17.66 2.55 -3.54
C TRP A 409 18.67 1.98 -2.53
N ASP A 410 19.78 2.69 -2.29
CA ASP A 410 20.78 2.29 -1.31
C ASP A 410 20.33 2.56 0.13
N ALA A 411 19.37 3.46 0.35
CA ALA A 411 18.83 3.83 1.66
C ALA A 411 18.09 2.68 2.35
N ARG A 412 17.78 1.59 1.62
CA ARG A 412 17.27 0.34 2.19
C ARG A 412 18.26 -0.33 3.16
N ASN A 413 19.51 0.13 3.19
CA ASN A 413 20.54 -0.36 4.11
C ASN A 413 20.93 0.67 5.19
N ASP A 414 20.18 1.78 5.32
CA ASP A 414 20.37 2.72 6.43
C ASP A 414 19.96 2.07 7.77
N ASP A 415 20.58 2.52 8.85
CA ASP A 415 20.53 1.84 10.16
C ASP A 415 20.29 2.83 11.31
N GLY A 416 19.54 3.92 11.06
CA GLY A 416 19.15 4.92 12.05
C GLY A 416 20.30 5.80 12.59
N PRO A 417 20.00 6.93 13.25
CA PRO A 417 21.02 7.84 13.77
C PRO A 417 21.51 7.50 15.19
N PHE A 418 20.85 6.60 15.93
CA PHE A 418 21.23 6.24 17.31
C PHE A 418 22.11 4.99 17.35
N THR A 419 22.71 4.70 18.52
CA THR A 419 23.53 3.50 18.73
C THR A 419 23.27 2.90 20.10
N GLY A 420 22.90 1.63 20.20
CA GLY A 420 22.74 0.93 21.49
C GLY A 420 23.97 0.09 21.86
N PRO A 421 24.16 -0.29 23.15
CA PRO A 421 25.11 -1.33 23.49
C PRO A 421 24.70 -2.60 22.76
N ALA A 422 25.48 -3.00 21.76
CA ALA A 422 25.19 -4.15 20.92
C ALA A 422 25.02 -5.41 21.78
N SER A 423 23.79 -5.75 22.14
CA SER A 423 23.49 -7.12 22.50
C SER A 423 23.35 -7.85 21.16
N GLN A 424 24.23 -8.84 20.92
CA GLN A 424 24.07 -9.76 19.79
C GLN A 424 22.68 -10.47 19.79
N LYS A 425 21.91 -10.33 20.88
CA LYS A 425 20.52 -10.76 21.01
C LYS A 425 19.52 -9.76 20.41
N THR A 426 19.66 -8.44 20.59
CA THR A 426 18.76 -7.41 20.01
C THR A 426 18.98 -7.27 18.50
N SER A 427 20.24 -7.29 18.05
CA SER A 427 20.57 -7.18 16.61
C SER A 427 20.05 -8.32 15.73
N ARG A 428 19.74 -9.49 16.30
CA ARG A 428 19.25 -10.67 15.56
C ARG A 428 17.77 -10.97 15.81
N VAL A 429 17.21 -10.47 16.92
CA VAL A 429 15.79 -10.57 17.23
C VAL A 429 15.03 -9.42 16.57
N VAL A 430 15.51 -8.17 16.64
CA VAL A 430 14.82 -7.02 16.01
C VAL A 430 14.95 -7.03 14.47
N LYS A 431 16.09 -7.45 13.90
CA LYS A 431 16.25 -7.65 12.43
C LYS A 431 15.42 -8.81 11.86
N VAL A 432 14.76 -9.61 12.71
CA VAL A 432 13.95 -10.77 12.32
C VAL A 432 12.51 -10.69 12.86
N ALA A 433 12.19 -9.74 13.75
CA ALA A 433 10.94 -9.72 14.51
C ALA A 433 10.25 -8.35 14.57
N GLN A 434 10.03 -7.68 13.43
CA GLN A 434 9.18 -6.48 13.41
C GLN A 434 7.71 -6.76 13.06
N THR A 435 7.35 -7.74 12.21
CA THR A 435 6.05 -8.44 12.29
C THR A 435 6.16 -9.83 11.65
N GLU A 436 5.32 -10.81 12.04
CA GLU A 436 5.23 -12.08 11.28
C GLU A 436 4.84 -11.79 9.83
N ALA A 437 4.06 -10.72 9.61
CA ALA A 437 3.71 -10.18 8.31
C ALA A 437 4.93 -9.71 7.48
N GLU A 438 5.84 -8.93 8.05
CA GLU A 438 7.07 -8.48 7.39
C GLU A 438 8.05 -9.62 7.16
N ALA A 439 8.21 -10.52 8.14
CA ALA A 439 9.06 -11.70 7.98
C ALA A 439 8.53 -12.59 6.84
N ALA A 440 7.21 -12.78 6.76
CA ALA A 440 6.58 -13.46 5.65
C ALA A 440 6.81 -12.74 4.32
N ALA A 441 6.63 -11.41 4.28
CA ALA A 441 6.85 -10.60 3.08
C ALA A 441 8.30 -10.66 2.59
N LEU A 442 9.28 -10.55 3.51
CA LEU A 442 10.70 -10.64 3.20
C LEU A 442 11.12 -12.03 2.73
N ALA A 443 10.54 -13.09 3.30
CA ALA A 443 10.80 -14.47 2.87
C ALA A 443 10.38 -14.75 1.42
N VAL A 444 9.45 -13.95 0.90
CA VAL A 444 9.00 -14.00 -0.50
C VAL A 444 9.35 -12.72 -1.26
N ALA A 445 10.24 -11.87 -0.73
CA ALA A 445 10.74 -10.73 -1.45
C ALA A 445 11.48 -11.23 -2.69
N ASP A 446 11.27 -10.54 -3.79
CA ASP A 446 11.94 -10.88 -5.03
C ASP A 446 13.46 -10.63 -4.94
N ASP A 447 14.25 -11.28 -5.80
CA ASP A 447 15.70 -11.09 -5.96
C ASP A 447 16.08 -9.62 -6.24
N PHE A 448 15.12 -8.81 -6.74
CA PHE A 448 15.30 -7.37 -6.93
C PHE A 448 14.99 -6.55 -5.68
N GLY A 449 14.64 -7.18 -4.55
CA GLY A 449 14.45 -6.53 -3.26
C GLY A 449 13.13 -5.75 -3.14
N VAL A 450 12.11 -6.16 -3.89
CA VAL A 450 10.73 -5.64 -3.80
C VAL A 450 9.85 -6.76 -3.24
N SER A 451 9.18 -6.48 -2.13
CA SER A 451 8.27 -7.44 -1.47
C SER A 451 6.88 -7.42 -2.10
N PRO A 452 6.13 -8.53 -2.08
CA PRO A 452 4.75 -8.53 -2.54
C PRO A 452 3.83 -7.77 -1.60
N LEU A 453 2.80 -7.14 -2.17
CA LEU A 453 1.75 -6.44 -1.43
C LEU A 453 0.74 -7.39 -0.80
N GLY A 454 0.49 -7.22 0.51
CA GLY A 454 -0.57 -7.92 1.24
C GLY A 454 -1.83 -7.05 1.33
N SER A 455 -2.07 -6.42 2.48
CA SER A 455 -3.02 -5.29 2.63
C SER A 455 -2.35 -4.24 3.53
N GLY A 456 -3.11 -3.37 4.17
CA GLY A 456 -2.59 -2.36 5.09
C GLY A 456 -2.50 -0.96 4.51
N SER A 457 -2.92 -0.76 3.27
CA SER A 457 -3.19 0.57 2.71
C SER A 457 -4.08 0.44 1.46
N ASP A 458 -4.38 1.56 0.82
CA ASP A 458 -5.43 1.74 -0.20
C ASP A 458 -5.21 0.95 -1.50
N TYR A 459 -3.99 0.44 -1.76
CA TYR A 459 -3.73 -0.45 -2.90
C TYR A 459 -4.56 -1.74 -2.86
N THR A 460 -5.17 -2.08 -1.71
CA THR A 460 -5.81 -3.37 -1.47
C THR A 460 -6.95 -3.67 -2.45
N VAL A 461 -7.78 -2.67 -2.74
CA VAL A 461 -8.89 -2.84 -3.70
C VAL A 461 -8.37 -3.00 -5.12
N PHE A 462 -7.36 -2.19 -5.48
CA PHE A 462 -6.79 -2.18 -6.82
C PHE A 462 -6.12 -3.51 -7.16
N LEU A 463 -5.26 -4.03 -6.30
CA LEU A 463 -4.54 -5.27 -6.58
C LEU A 463 -5.38 -6.52 -6.30
N GLN A 464 -5.86 -6.69 -5.07
CA GLN A 464 -6.40 -7.99 -4.64
C GLN A 464 -7.85 -8.21 -5.09
N ARG A 465 -8.58 -7.16 -5.47
CA ARG A 465 -9.94 -7.27 -6.00
C ARG A 465 -10.01 -7.01 -7.50
N ASN A 466 -9.44 -5.90 -7.99
CA ASN A 466 -9.51 -5.51 -9.41
C ASN A 466 -8.38 -6.07 -10.28
N GLY A 467 -7.25 -6.49 -9.70
CA GLY A 467 -6.11 -7.02 -10.46
C GLY A 467 -5.34 -5.95 -11.22
N ILE A 468 -5.23 -4.76 -10.63
CA ILE A 468 -4.40 -3.66 -11.09
C ILE A 468 -3.03 -3.75 -10.43
N PRO A 469 -1.92 -3.77 -11.19
CA PRO A 469 -0.60 -3.82 -10.61
C PRO A 469 -0.35 -2.55 -9.78
N SER A 470 0.10 -2.75 -8.55
CA SER A 470 0.17 -1.68 -7.55
C SER A 470 1.56 -1.60 -6.91
N THR A 471 1.89 -0.44 -6.35
CA THR A 471 3.11 -0.22 -5.53
C THR A 471 2.77 0.45 -4.22
N ASP A 472 3.69 0.36 -3.27
CA ASP A 472 3.71 1.13 -2.03
C ASP A 472 5.17 1.41 -1.63
N GLU A 473 5.44 2.59 -1.07
CA GLU A 473 6.78 3.04 -0.72
C GLU A 473 6.80 4.00 0.47
N GLY A 474 7.95 4.08 1.14
CA GLY A 474 8.17 5.01 2.23
C GLY A 474 9.46 4.72 2.99
N PHE A 475 9.80 5.57 3.96
CA PHE A 475 10.88 5.33 4.90
C PHE A 475 10.32 4.80 6.22
N GLY A 476 10.70 3.56 6.57
CA GLY A 476 10.37 2.89 7.82
C GLY A 476 11.46 3.04 8.89
N SER A 477 11.10 2.72 10.14
CA SER A 477 12.03 2.71 11.27
C SER A 477 12.98 1.52 11.24
N THR A 478 14.23 1.77 11.66
CA THR A 478 15.24 0.75 11.97
C THR A 478 15.30 0.52 13.48
N PRO A 479 16.01 -0.53 13.95
CA PRO A 479 16.24 -0.72 15.39
C PRO A 479 16.95 0.46 16.08
N HIS A 480 17.55 1.39 15.34
CA HIS A 480 18.26 2.54 15.89
C HIS A 480 17.61 3.89 15.53
N ASP A 481 16.36 3.88 15.09
CA ASP A 481 15.56 5.10 14.95
C ASP A 481 14.80 5.43 16.25
N PRO A 482 14.41 6.70 16.45
CA PRO A 482 13.48 7.09 17.50
C PRO A 482 12.22 6.23 17.51
N ALA A 483 11.66 6.02 18.69
CA ALA A 483 10.37 5.36 18.80
C ALA A 483 9.30 6.20 18.09
N TYR A 484 8.68 5.62 17.07
CA TYR A 484 7.54 6.20 16.39
C TYR A 484 6.26 5.92 17.20
N HIS A 485 5.58 7.00 17.61
CA HIS A 485 4.33 6.94 18.36
C HIS A 485 3.12 6.82 17.41
N TYR A 486 3.14 5.78 16.59
CA TYR A 486 2.08 5.44 15.62
C TYR A 486 0.66 5.53 16.22
N HIS A 487 -0.23 6.25 15.52
CA HIS A 487 -1.64 6.49 15.89
C HIS A 487 -1.88 7.14 17.26
N SER A 488 -0.86 7.81 17.79
CA SER A 488 -0.92 8.53 19.07
C SER A 488 -1.05 10.04 18.83
N VAL A 489 -1.33 10.79 19.88
CA VAL A 489 -1.27 12.26 19.80
C VAL A 489 0.15 12.80 19.59
N TYR A 490 1.18 11.99 19.83
CA TYR A 490 2.59 12.35 19.61
C TYR A 490 3.07 12.09 18.17
N ASP A 491 2.21 11.56 17.30
CA ASP A 491 2.45 11.60 15.85
C ASP A 491 2.24 13.04 15.33
N SER A 492 3.18 13.91 15.70
CA SER A 492 3.10 15.35 15.59
C SER A 492 4.19 15.92 14.68
N GLU A 493 3.94 17.12 14.15
CA GLU A 493 4.94 17.85 13.35
C GLU A 493 6.24 18.04 14.15
N THR A 494 6.12 18.33 15.46
CA THR A 494 7.27 18.44 16.36
C THR A 494 8.13 17.17 16.38
N TRP A 495 7.51 15.99 16.42
CA TRP A 495 8.25 14.73 16.36
C TRP A 495 8.91 14.56 14.98
N GLN A 496 8.20 14.89 13.90
CA GLN A 496 8.75 14.81 12.56
C GLN A 496 9.99 15.70 12.38
N GLU A 497 9.94 16.95 12.84
CA GLU A 497 11.04 17.91 12.72
C GLU A 497 12.27 17.52 13.56
N LYS A 498 12.05 16.93 14.75
CA LYS A 498 13.13 16.57 15.67
C LYS A 498 13.75 15.21 15.36
N TYR A 499 12.94 14.25 14.94
CA TYR A 499 13.28 12.83 14.97
C TYR A 499 12.99 12.12 13.65
N GLY A 500 11.78 12.27 13.10
CA GLY A 500 11.36 11.55 11.89
C GLY A 500 12.18 11.91 10.65
N ASP A 501 12.23 13.19 10.30
CA ASP A 501 12.99 13.68 9.15
C ASP A 501 13.51 15.11 9.34
N PRO A 502 14.54 15.32 10.18
CA PRO A 502 15.11 16.65 10.39
C PRO A 502 15.59 17.29 9.07
N GLY A 503 14.89 18.35 8.63
CA GLY A 503 15.15 19.04 7.36
C GLY A 503 14.37 18.50 6.15
N PHE A 504 13.49 17.51 6.34
CA PHE A 504 12.54 16.98 5.34
C PHE A 504 13.18 16.39 4.07
N PHE A 505 14.45 15.96 4.14
CA PHE A 505 15.18 15.48 2.96
C PHE A 505 14.62 14.14 2.44
N ARG A 506 14.12 13.26 3.32
CA ARG A 506 13.53 11.97 2.91
C ARG A 506 12.15 12.18 2.29
N HIS A 507 11.34 13.10 2.80
CA HIS A 507 10.07 13.49 2.14
C HIS A 507 10.32 13.95 0.70
N VAL A 508 11.34 14.80 0.50
CA VAL A 508 11.71 15.25 -0.85
C VAL A 508 12.11 14.08 -1.73
N ALA A 509 12.88 13.11 -1.23
CA ALA A 509 13.27 11.94 -1.99
C ALA A 509 12.06 11.05 -2.37
N VAL A 510 11.12 10.84 -1.45
CA VAL A 510 9.87 10.10 -1.72
C VAL A 510 9.01 10.84 -2.74
N ALA A 511 8.80 12.15 -2.59
CA ALA A 511 8.05 12.94 -3.58
C ALA A 511 8.71 12.90 -4.98
N GLN A 512 10.05 12.92 -5.03
CA GLN A 512 10.79 12.76 -6.29
C GLN A 512 10.59 11.37 -6.91
N HIS A 513 10.62 10.32 -6.09
CA HIS A 513 10.44 8.94 -6.56
C HIS A 513 9.01 8.72 -7.04
N LEU A 514 7.98 8.95 -6.22
CA LEU A 514 6.56 8.87 -6.62
C LEU A 514 6.28 9.69 -7.90
N GLY A 515 6.75 10.94 -7.94
CA GLY A 515 6.59 11.79 -9.13
C GLY A 515 7.26 11.19 -10.38
N LEU A 516 8.44 10.60 -10.23
CA LEU A 516 9.16 9.93 -11.32
C LEU A 516 8.46 8.65 -11.78
N GLU A 517 7.88 7.88 -10.86
CA GLU A 517 7.09 6.67 -11.16
C GLU A 517 5.87 7.04 -12.01
N ILE A 518 5.09 8.01 -11.55
CA ILE A 518 3.89 8.47 -12.27
C ILE A 518 4.28 9.04 -13.63
N LEU A 519 5.32 9.88 -13.73
CA LEU A 519 5.76 10.45 -15.01
C LEU A 519 6.17 9.37 -16.01
N ARG A 520 7.01 8.41 -15.59
CA ARG A 520 7.48 7.36 -16.50
C ARG A 520 6.36 6.41 -16.89
N MET A 521 5.47 6.06 -15.97
CA MET A 521 4.30 5.23 -16.29
C MET A 521 3.35 5.96 -17.24
N ALA A 522 3.13 7.26 -17.02
CA ALA A 522 2.23 8.05 -17.85
C ALA A 522 2.78 8.32 -19.25
N ASP A 523 4.10 8.48 -19.42
CA ASP A 523 4.73 8.89 -20.69
C ASP A 523 5.45 7.78 -21.47
N ALA A 524 5.56 6.57 -20.94
CA ALA A 524 6.18 5.46 -21.67
C ALA A 524 5.28 4.95 -22.82
N PRO A 525 5.73 4.89 -24.09
CA PRO A 525 4.89 4.36 -25.17
C PRO A 525 4.50 2.89 -24.95
N LEU A 526 5.42 2.09 -24.41
CA LEU A 526 5.16 0.73 -23.93
C LEU A 526 5.19 0.72 -22.40
N LEU A 527 4.24 0.04 -21.78
CA LEU A 527 4.21 -0.10 -20.33
C LEU A 527 5.49 -0.80 -19.84
N PRO A 528 6.17 -0.27 -18.80
CA PRO A 528 7.41 -0.82 -18.27
C PRO A 528 7.19 -2.09 -17.41
N PHE A 529 6.26 -2.95 -17.80
CA PHE A 529 5.96 -4.19 -17.10
C PHE A 529 6.90 -5.33 -17.50
N ASN A 530 7.24 -6.17 -16.53
CA ASN A 530 8.05 -7.36 -16.73
C ASN A 530 7.28 -8.65 -16.38
N THR A 531 6.55 -9.19 -17.36
CA THR A 531 5.77 -10.42 -17.21
C THR A 531 6.66 -11.65 -17.03
N THR A 532 7.84 -11.68 -17.66
CA THR A 532 8.80 -12.79 -17.48
C THR A 532 9.30 -12.85 -16.05
N HIS A 533 9.65 -11.70 -15.48
CA HIS A 533 10.05 -11.60 -14.09
C HIS A 533 8.96 -12.12 -13.15
N TYR A 534 7.71 -11.68 -13.34
CA TYR A 534 6.57 -12.20 -12.55
C TYR A 534 6.51 -13.73 -12.58
N THR A 535 6.70 -14.35 -13.74
CA THR A 535 6.67 -15.82 -13.84
C THR A 535 7.83 -16.54 -13.15
N LEU A 536 8.97 -15.87 -12.98
CA LEU A 536 10.05 -16.38 -12.12
C LEU A 536 9.62 -16.30 -10.66
N GLN A 537 8.96 -15.20 -10.29
CA GLN A 537 8.51 -15.03 -8.92
C GLN A 537 7.38 -15.99 -8.53
N LEU A 538 6.54 -16.41 -9.48
CA LEU A 538 5.60 -17.52 -9.26
C LEU A 538 6.29 -18.86 -8.97
N ASP A 539 7.48 -19.13 -9.54
CA ASP A 539 8.25 -20.33 -9.20
C ASP A 539 8.71 -20.24 -7.73
N ASN A 540 9.17 -19.08 -7.28
CA ASN A 540 9.57 -18.83 -5.88
C ASN A 540 8.38 -18.95 -4.90
N TYR A 541 7.21 -18.41 -5.26
CA TYR A 541 5.98 -18.57 -4.48
C TYR A 541 5.62 -20.05 -4.31
N LEU A 542 5.79 -20.86 -5.37
CA LEU A 542 5.52 -22.29 -5.31
C LEU A 542 6.56 -23.01 -4.46
N ASP A 543 7.83 -22.59 -4.50
CA ASP A 543 8.89 -23.12 -3.65
C ASP A 543 8.59 -22.87 -2.16
N THR A 544 8.07 -21.68 -1.81
CA THR A 544 7.62 -21.37 -0.44
C THR A 544 6.51 -22.32 0.00
N VAL A 545 5.47 -22.52 -0.83
CA VAL A 545 4.39 -23.48 -0.53
C VAL A 545 4.93 -24.91 -0.41
N GLU A 546 5.82 -25.32 -1.30
CA GLU A 546 6.46 -26.65 -1.26
C GLU A 546 7.29 -26.89 0.00
N SER A 547 7.87 -25.83 0.58
CA SER A 547 8.71 -25.91 1.77
C SER A 547 7.93 -26.06 3.08
N LEU A 548 6.63 -25.77 3.10
CA LEU A 548 5.78 -25.84 4.29
C LEU A 548 5.71 -27.29 4.82
N PRO A 549 5.83 -27.51 6.15
CA PRO A 549 5.71 -28.85 6.74
C PRO A 549 4.37 -29.53 6.42
N GLU A 550 3.28 -28.78 6.44
CA GLU A 550 1.92 -29.25 6.15
C GLU A 550 1.80 -29.74 4.70
N THR A 551 2.51 -29.10 3.76
CA THR A 551 2.55 -29.56 2.36
C THR A 551 3.15 -30.97 2.26
N GLN A 552 4.18 -31.28 3.05
CA GLN A 552 4.84 -32.59 3.02
C GLN A 552 3.94 -33.70 3.58
N ALA A 553 2.93 -33.36 4.38
CA ALA A 553 1.95 -34.29 4.90
C ALA A 553 0.85 -34.66 3.87
N LEU A 554 0.74 -33.93 2.76
CA LEU A 554 -0.29 -34.11 1.73
C LEU A 554 0.29 -34.67 0.41
N ASN A 555 -0.48 -35.47 -0.34
CA ASN A 555 -0.02 -36.06 -1.60
C ASN A 555 -0.29 -35.15 -2.82
N LEU A 556 0.32 -33.97 -2.83
CA LEU A 556 0.03 -32.94 -3.84
C LEU A 556 0.91 -33.07 -5.09
N LYS A 557 0.30 -32.92 -6.27
CA LYS A 557 0.99 -33.00 -7.58
C LYS A 557 1.51 -31.62 -8.04
N LEU A 558 2.27 -30.91 -7.20
CA LEU A 558 2.72 -29.52 -7.42
C LEU A 558 3.54 -29.33 -8.72
N LYS A 559 4.19 -30.39 -9.21
CA LYS A 559 4.80 -30.43 -10.56
C LYS A 559 3.85 -30.00 -11.69
N LYS A 560 2.53 -30.18 -11.55
CA LYS A 560 1.54 -29.72 -12.54
C LYS A 560 1.40 -28.19 -12.54
N VAL A 561 1.44 -27.55 -11.37
CA VAL A 561 1.43 -26.10 -11.19
C VAL A 561 2.71 -25.52 -11.78
N ARG A 562 3.86 -26.09 -11.42
CA ARG A 562 5.17 -25.71 -11.97
C ARG A 562 5.23 -25.78 -13.50
N ARG A 563 4.59 -26.79 -14.12
CA ARG A 563 4.49 -26.89 -15.58
C ARG A 563 3.60 -25.79 -16.19
N ALA A 564 2.54 -25.36 -15.49
CA ALA A 564 1.71 -24.24 -15.92
C ALA A 564 2.49 -22.91 -15.84
N ILE A 565 3.23 -22.67 -14.75
CA ILE A 565 4.14 -21.51 -14.60
C ILE A 565 5.13 -21.47 -15.76
N ARG A 566 5.82 -22.59 -16.07
CA ARG A 566 6.77 -22.66 -17.20
C ARG A 566 6.13 -22.36 -18.56
N ARG A 567 4.86 -22.74 -18.77
CA ARG A 567 4.13 -22.41 -20.01
C ARG A 567 3.86 -20.92 -20.09
N LEU A 568 3.43 -20.31 -18.98
CA LEU A 568 3.22 -18.86 -18.88
C LEU A 568 4.53 -18.09 -19.09
N ARG A 569 5.64 -18.56 -18.51
CA ARG A 569 6.98 -18.01 -18.73
C ARG A 569 7.38 -18.02 -20.20
N LYS A 570 7.12 -19.12 -20.91
CA LYS A 570 7.39 -19.18 -22.36
C LYS A 570 6.59 -18.12 -23.13
N ALA A 571 5.32 -17.93 -22.80
CA ALA A 571 4.49 -16.91 -23.44
C ALA A 571 4.99 -15.48 -23.14
N SER A 572 5.39 -15.23 -21.89
CA SER A 572 5.97 -13.96 -21.43
C SER A 572 7.27 -13.62 -22.17
N LEU A 573 8.16 -14.61 -22.34
CA LEU A 573 9.40 -14.44 -23.12
C LEU A 573 9.16 -14.10 -24.59
N GLU A 574 8.10 -14.63 -25.22
CA GLU A 574 7.74 -14.23 -26.58
C GLU A 574 7.14 -12.82 -26.62
N LEU A 575 6.37 -12.42 -25.61
CA LEU A 575 5.87 -11.05 -25.47
C LEU A 575 7.01 -10.03 -25.29
N ASP A 576 8.07 -10.37 -24.55
CA ASP A 576 9.25 -9.49 -24.43
C ASP A 576 9.95 -9.25 -25.77
N LYS A 577 10.05 -10.29 -26.62
CA LYS A 577 10.57 -10.11 -27.99
C LYS A 577 9.67 -9.21 -28.81
N GLU A 578 8.35 -9.40 -28.71
CA GLU A 578 7.37 -8.60 -29.42
C GLU A 578 7.40 -7.12 -28.97
N LYS A 579 7.56 -6.87 -27.66
CA LYS A 579 7.75 -5.54 -27.07
C LYS A 579 8.94 -4.81 -27.71
N CYS A 580 10.09 -5.48 -27.80
CA CYS A 580 11.29 -4.95 -28.45
C CYS A 580 11.06 -4.66 -29.95
N GLN A 581 10.39 -5.55 -30.67
CA GLN A 581 10.10 -5.35 -32.10
C GLN A 581 9.13 -4.20 -32.35
N ALA A 582 8.05 -4.13 -31.57
CA ALA A 582 7.05 -3.06 -31.67
C ALA A 582 7.66 -1.69 -31.36
N MET A 583 8.51 -1.59 -30.34
CA MET A 583 9.22 -0.34 -30.01
C MET A 583 10.18 0.08 -31.14
N ASN A 584 11.00 -0.86 -31.64
CA ASN A 584 11.94 -0.57 -32.73
C ASN A 584 11.21 -0.12 -34.00
N GLU A 585 10.08 -0.75 -34.33
CA GLU A 585 9.25 -0.35 -35.45
C GLU A 585 8.65 1.05 -35.25
N LEU A 586 8.08 1.34 -34.07
CA LEU A 586 7.55 2.66 -33.74
C LEU A 586 8.63 3.74 -33.89
N MET A 587 9.79 3.55 -33.27
CA MET A 587 10.90 4.50 -33.32
C MET A 587 11.40 4.71 -34.74
N TRP A 588 11.47 3.65 -35.55
CA TRP A 588 11.83 3.76 -36.96
C TRP A 588 10.80 4.54 -37.78
N GLN A 589 9.50 4.34 -37.56
CA GLN A 589 8.44 5.10 -38.24
C GLN A 589 8.44 6.57 -37.82
N ILE A 590 8.65 6.87 -36.53
CA ILE A 590 8.80 8.25 -36.03
C ILE A 590 10.01 8.92 -36.69
N TRP A 591 11.15 8.22 -36.74
CA TRP A 591 12.36 8.73 -37.37
C TRP A 591 12.14 9.07 -38.85
N LYS A 592 11.49 8.16 -39.59
CA LYS A 592 11.12 8.37 -41.00
C LYS A 592 10.23 9.59 -41.18
N TYR A 593 9.17 9.69 -40.39
CA TYR A 593 8.21 10.79 -40.44
C TYR A 593 8.85 12.16 -40.17
N TYR A 594 9.78 12.23 -39.20
CA TYR A 594 10.48 13.47 -38.89
C TYR A 594 11.49 13.87 -39.99
N HIS A 595 12.22 12.90 -40.54
CA HIS A 595 13.23 13.16 -41.59
C HIS A 595 12.61 13.41 -42.97
N SER A 596 11.40 12.92 -43.24
CA SER A 596 10.66 13.23 -44.46
C SER A 596 10.12 14.68 -44.47
N ARG A 597 9.85 15.26 -43.29
CA ARG A 597 9.36 16.65 -43.14
C ARG A 597 10.44 17.74 -43.07
N HIS A 598 11.65 17.45 -42.57
CA HIS A 598 12.74 18.43 -42.41
C HIS A 598 13.82 18.39 -43.52
N GLY A 599 13.43 17.97 -44.73
CA GLY A 599 14.27 17.72 -45.91
C GLY A 599 15.06 18.89 -46.51
N CYS A 600 15.39 19.96 -45.78
CA CYS A 600 16.30 21.03 -46.24
C CYS A 600 17.63 21.13 -45.47
N LEU A 601 17.78 20.52 -44.28
CA LEU A 601 19.04 20.58 -43.51
C LEU A 601 19.91 19.30 -43.60
N GLY A 602 19.46 18.29 -44.34
CA GLY A 602 20.11 16.97 -44.46
C GLY A 602 21.51 16.92 -45.11
N LYS A 603 22.06 18.05 -45.57
CA LYS A 603 23.41 18.09 -46.18
C LYS A 603 24.55 18.21 -45.15
N LEU A 604 24.28 18.64 -43.91
CA LEU A 604 25.32 18.76 -42.87
C LEU A 604 25.55 17.44 -42.12
N GLY A 605 24.49 16.65 -41.87
CA GLY A 605 24.57 15.36 -41.17
C GLY A 605 25.39 14.29 -41.89
N MET A 606 25.43 14.32 -43.23
CA MET A 606 26.26 13.38 -44.01
C MET A 606 27.78 13.65 -43.88
N LYS A 607 28.20 14.91 -43.64
CA LYS A 607 29.60 15.24 -43.38
C LYS A 607 30.03 14.82 -41.97
N LEU A 608 29.16 14.97 -40.98
CA LEU A 608 29.40 14.55 -39.60
C LEU A 608 29.52 13.01 -39.47
N ARG A 609 28.69 12.25 -40.21
CA ARG A 609 28.79 10.78 -40.29
C ARG A 609 30.13 10.27 -40.83
N ARG A 610 30.79 11.02 -41.73
CA ARG A 610 32.14 10.66 -42.23
C ARG A 610 33.24 10.94 -41.20
N LEU A 611 33.03 11.90 -40.31
CA LEU A 611 33.97 12.25 -39.25
C LEU A 611 33.89 11.26 -38.08
N VAL A 612 32.67 10.90 -37.65
CA VAL A 612 32.44 9.91 -36.57
C VAL A 612 32.95 8.52 -36.96
N ARG A 613 32.78 8.09 -38.22
CA ARG A 613 33.37 6.82 -38.73
C ARG A 613 34.90 6.79 -38.76
N ARG A 614 35.57 7.95 -38.77
CA ARG A 614 37.04 8.03 -38.65
C ARG A 614 37.51 7.97 -37.19
N ILE A 615 36.69 8.43 -36.25
CA ILE A 615 36.97 8.40 -34.82
C ILE A 615 36.70 7.00 -34.24
N ASP A 616 35.65 6.32 -34.70
CA ASP A 616 35.25 4.98 -34.26
C ASP A 616 36.23 3.84 -34.67
N LYS A 617 37.12 4.10 -35.64
CA LYS A 617 38.23 3.19 -35.98
C LYS A 617 39.43 3.29 -35.02
N ARG A 618 39.50 4.30 -34.15
CA ARG A 618 40.63 4.53 -33.24
C ARG A 618 40.44 3.98 -31.82
N PHE A 619 39.22 3.58 -31.44
CA PHE A 619 38.89 3.20 -30.05
C PHE A 619 38.56 1.72 -29.81
N ARG A 620 38.80 0.83 -30.79
CA ARG A 620 38.57 -0.62 -30.61
C ARG A 620 39.77 -1.32 -29.99
N HIS A 621 39.95 -1.14 -28.70
CA HIS A 621 40.56 -2.15 -27.83
C HIS A 621 40.01 -1.96 -26.42
N HIS A 622 38.97 -2.72 -26.05
CA HIS A 622 38.84 -3.49 -24.80
C HIS A 622 37.40 -4.05 -24.66
N HIS A 623 37.34 -5.34 -24.31
CA HIS A 623 36.22 -6.18 -23.88
C HIS A 623 35.06 -6.53 -24.82
N GLY A 624 34.79 -7.84 -24.87
CA GLY A 624 33.83 -8.49 -25.75
C GLY A 624 32.56 -8.90 -25.04
N HIS A 625 31.43 -8.51 -25.65
CA HIS A 625 30.19 -9.28 -25.75
C HIS A 625 29.54 -8.86 -27.08
N ARG A 626 29.01 -9.82 -27.83
CA ARG A 626 28.44 -9.59 -29.17
C ARG A 626 27.17 -8.72 -29.09
N HIS A 627 27.33 -7.43 -29.38
CA HIS A 627 26.24 -6.53 -29.72
C HIS A 627 25.85 -6.73 -31.19
N LEU A 628 24.55 -6.88 -31.46
CA LEU A 628 24.00 -6.62 -32.79
C LEU A 628 24.28 -5.15 -33.14
N THR A 629 25.09 -4.93 -34.18
CA THR A 629 25.44 -3.59 -34.65
C THR A 629 24.41 -3.10 -35.67
N LEU A 630 24.21 -1.77 -35.71
CA LEU A 630 23.34 -1.01 -36.62
C LEU A 630 23.77 -1.08 -38.12
N GLY A 631 24.38 -2.18 -38.55
CA GLY A 631 24.93 -2.41 -39.88
C GLY A 631 24.09 -3.32 -40.78
N ASP A 632 23.11 -4.03 -40.25
CA ASP A 632 22.44 -5.14 -40.98
C ASP A 632 21.05 -4.79 -41.53
N ILE A 633 20.68 -3.51 -41.59
CA ILE A 633 19.44 -3.05 -42.23
C ILE A 633 19.79 -2.17 -43.43
N SER A 634 20.14 -2.81 -44.54
CA SER A 634 20.17 -2.17 -45.86
C SER A 634 19.44 -3.05 -46.86
N ASP A 635 18.17 -2.78 -47.08
CA ASP A 635 17.62 -2.50 -48.41
C ASP A 635 16.14 -2.16 -48.30
N GLY A 636 15.81 -0.94 -48.68
CA GLY A 636 14.44 -0.44 -48.68
C GLY A 636 14.39 0.90 -49.37
N GLY A 637 14.06 0.86 -50.67
CA GLY A 637 14.00 2.02 -51.55
C GLY A 637 13.16 3.17 -51.00
N ILE A 638 13.62 4.38 -51.32
CA ILE A 638 12.98 5.65 -50.95
C ILE A 638 11.80 5.87 -51.91
N ASP A 639 10.57 5.73 -51.41
CA ASP A 639 9.34 6.17 -52.10
C ASP A 639 8.89 7.50 -51.50
N VAL A 640 9.02 8.56 -52.30
CA VAL A 640 8.61 9.94 -52.00
C VAL A 640 7.11 10.06 -52.25
N ASN A 641 6.29 9.63 -51.28
CA ASN A 641 4.85 9.89 -51.26
C ASN A 641 4.35 10.05 -49.81
N GLY A 642 4.04 11.29 -49.41
CA GLY A 642 3.64 11.68 -48.05
C GLY A 642 2.36 11.03 -47.50
N HIS A 643 1.61 10.28 -48.31
CA HIS A 643 0.45 9.49 -47.87
C HIS A 643 0.79 8.08 -47.38
N LYS A 644 1.91 7.47 -47.82
CA LYS A 644 2.32 6.11 -47.39
C LYS A 644 3.01 6.10 -46.02
N ASP A 645 3.70 7.18 -45.66
CA ASP A 645 4.44 7.32 -44.40
C ASP A 645 3.51 7.27 -43.16
N ARG A 646 2.33 7.89 -43.26
CA ARG A 646 1.35 7.93 -42.16
C ARG A 646 0.71 6.57 -41.84
N ARG A 647 0.51 5.71 -42.85
CA ARG A 647 -0.04 4.36 -42.64
C ARG A 647 0.94 3.43 -41.91
N GLY A 648 2.24 3.61 -42.13
CA GLY A 648 3.29 2.88 -41.40
C GLY A 648 3.28 3.22 -39.92
N LEU A 649 3.28 4.52 -39.60
CA LEU A 649 3.22 5.01 -38.22
C LEU A 649 1.95 4.56 -37.49
N ILE A 650 0.77 4.66 -38.12
CA ILE A 650 -0.50 4.22 -37.51
C ILE A 650 -0.45 2.73 -37.15
N ARG A 651 0.09 1.88 -38.04
CA ARG A 651 0.23 0.43 -37.76
C ARG A 651 1.19 0.16 -36.61
N ALA A 652 2.32 0.88 -36.53
CA ALA A 652 3.25 0.73 -35.43
C ALA A 652 2.64 1.16 -34.09
N ILE A 653 1.86 2.24 -34.06
CA ILE A 653 1.10 2.68 -32.88
C ILE A 653 0.07 1.62 -32.48
N GLN A 654 -0.68 1.07 -33.44
CA GLN A 654 -1.65 0.00 -33.16
C GLN A 654 -0.97 -1.26 -32.60
N ARG A 655 0.22 -1.61 -33.11
CA ARG A 655 1.03 -2.73 -32.60
C ARG A 655 1.46 -2.49 -31.15
N VAL A 656 1.92 -1.28 -30.82
CA VAL A 656 2.27 -0.88 -29.45
C VAL A 656 1.06 -0.95 -28.51
N ARG A 657 -0.12 -0.46 -28.94
CA ARG A 657 -1.36 -0.58 -28.15
C ARG A 657 -1.76 -2.04 -27.91
N ALA A 658 -1.65 -2.90 -28.92
CA ALA A 658 -1.92 -4.32 -28.77
C ALA A 658 -0.98 -4.99 -27.76
N VAL A 659 0.31 -4.60 -27.74
CA VAL A 659 1.27 -5.05 -26.73
C VAL A 659 0.90 -4.54 -25.34
N ASN A 660 0.55 -3.26 -25.18
CA ASN A 660 0.11 -2.72 -23.88
C ASN A 660 -1.13 -3.44 -23.34
N ASN A 661 -2.11 -3.74 -24.20
CA ASN A 661 -3.29 -4.50 -23.79
C ASN A 661 -2.94 -5.90 -23.26
N ARG A 662 -1.97 -6.58 -23.89
CA ARG A 662 -1.46 -7.88 -23.42
C ARG A 662 -0.66 -7.77 -22.12
N LEU A 663 0.04 -6.66 -21.90
CA LEU A 663 0.75 -6.40 -20.64
C LEU A 663 -0.23 -6.12 -19.50
N ARG A 664 -1.24 -5.28 -19.73
CA ARG A 664 -2.30 -4.95 -18.76
C ARG A 664 -3.10 -6.16 -18.32
N SER A 665 -3.40 -7.08 -19.23
CA SER A 665 -4.19 -8.28 -18.90
C SER A 665 -3.44 -9.32 -18.06
N PHE A 666 -2.15 -9.11 -17.78
CA PHE A 666 -1.35 -10.07 -17.02
C PHE A 666 -1.79 -10.15 -15.56
N GLU A 667 -1.81 -9.04 -14.82
CA GLU A 667 -2.16 -9.03 -13.38
C GLU A 667 -3.63 -9.44 -13.17
N ALA A 668 -4.55 -8.84 -13.93
CA ALA A 668 -5.96 -9.21 -13.96
C ALA A 668 -6.21 -10.70 -14.30
N GLY A 669 -5.25 -11.37 -14.93
CA GLY A 669 -5.28 -12.80 -15.21
C GLY A 669 -5.34 -13.70 -13.97
N PHE A 670 -4.99 -13.17 -12.79
CA PHE A 670 -5.07 -13.87 -11.51
C PHE A 670 -6.39 -13.65 -10.76
N ILE A 671 -7.26 -12.76 -11.24
CA ILE A 671 -8.56 -12.49 -10.63
C ILE A 671 -9.51 -13.66 -10.89
N SER A 672 -10.06 -14.19 -9.81
CA SER A 672 -11.11 -15.21 -9.82
C SER A 672 -12.44 -14.61 -9.40
N VAL A 673 -13.49 -14.90 -10.19
CA VAL A 673 -14.87 -14.49 -9.88
C VAL A 673 -15.32 -15.02 -8.51
N ASP A 674 -14.99 -16.29 -8.21
CA ASP A 674 -15.39 -16.94 -6.95
C ASP A 674 -14.60 -16.48 -5.72
N GLY A 675 -13.55 -15.66 -5.89
CA GLY A 675 -12.72 -15.22 -4.76
C GLY A 675 -11.89 -16.33 -4.09
N ILE A 676 -11.36 -16.02 -2.92
CA ILE A 676 -10.71 -16.96 -2.00
C ILE A 676 -11.76 -17.47 -1.00
N LYS A 677 -11.78 -18.77 -0.73
CA LYS A 677 -12.74 -19.41 0.18
C LYS A 677 -12.75 -18.74 1.56
N ASP A 678 -13.94 -18.46 2.08
CA ASP A 678 -14.25 -17.75 3.34
C ASP A 678 -13.89 -16.25 3.35
N ARG A 679 -13.35 -15.72 2.25
CA ARG A 679 -12.84 -14.34 2.11
C ARG A 679 -13.05 -13.85 0.67
N GLU A 680 -14.24 -14.10 0.12
CA GLU A 680 -14.53 -14.04 -1.33
C GLU A 680 -14.38 -12.63 -1.93
N TRP A 681 -14.33 -11.59 -1.09
CA TRP A 681 -13.99 -10.23 -1.49
C TRP A 681 -12.60 -10.16 -2.14
N PHE A 682 -11.63 -10.93 -1.63
CA PHE A 682 -10.31 -11.05 -2.23
C PHE A 682 -10.36 -12.02 -3.41
N LYS A 683 -10.05 -11.51 -4.61
CA LYS A 683 -10.18 -12.25 -5.87
C LYS A 683 -8.87 -12.70 -6.47
N HIS A 684 -7.76 -12.10 -6.05
CA HIS A 684 -6.45 -12.36 -6.63
C HIS A 684 -5.82 -13.66 -6.10
N LEU A 685 -5.72 -14.69 -6.96
CA LEU A 685 -5.19 -15.99 -6.57
C LEU A 685 -3.66 -16.07 -6.55
N GLY A 686 -2.95 -15.04 -7.00
CA GLY A 686 -1.48 -14.97 -6.96
C GLY A 686 -0.93 -14.54 -5.59
N VAL A 687 -1.57 -13.54 -4.99
CA VAL A 687 -1.22 -12.92 -3.71
C VAL A 687 -2.46 -12.27 -3.10
N ALA A 688 -2.62 -12.40 -1.79
CA ALA A 688 -3.62 -11.68 -1.00
C ALA A 688 -3.11 -11.53 0.45
N PRO A 689 -3.81 -10.79 1.32
CA PRO A 689 -3.42 -10.67 2.72
C PRO A 689 -3.63 -12.01 3.42
N GLY A 690 -2.76 -12.36 4.36
CA GLY A 690 -2.83 -13.64 5.05
C GLY A 690 -4.01 -13.70 6.02
N LYS A 691 -4.77 -14.81 5.99
CA LYS A 691 -5.97 -15.03 6.82
C LYS A 691 -5.76 -14.70 8.31
N TRP A 692 -4.58 -15.05 8.85
CA TRP A 692 -4.20 -14.81 10.24
C TRP A 692 -2.99 -13.88 10.43
N LEU A 693 -2.42 -13.36 9.33
CA LEU A 693 -1.37 -12.33 9.37
C LEU A 693 -1.98 -10.92 9.32
N GLY A 694 -3.11 -10.76 8.64
CA GLY A 694 -3.70 -9.44 8.36
C GLY A 694 -2.97 -8.81 7.18
N TYR A 695 -2.17 -7.79 7.40
CA TYR A 695 -1.48 -7.03 6.34
C TYR A 695 -0.39 -7.82 5.60
N GLY A 696 0.19 -8.85 6.22
CA GLY A 696 1.24 -9.66 5.60
C GLY A 696 0.76 -10.41 4.35
N ALA A 697 1.51 -10.30 3.26
CA ALA A 697 1.21 -10.98 2.01
C ALA A 697 1.31 -12.51 2.17
N THR A 698 0.34 -13.23 1.63
CA THR A 698 0.38 -14.69 1.45
C THR A 698 0.33 -15.00 -0.04
N THR A 699 1.33 -15.75 -0.51
CA THR A 699 1.44 -16.18 -1.91
C THR A 699 0.59 -17.41 -2.17
N PHE A 700 -0.06 -17.47 -3.32
CA PHE A 700 -1.06 -18.49 -3.66
C PHE A 700 -2.07 -18.74 -2.51
N PRO A 701 -2.74 -17.68 -2.01
CA PRO A 701 -3.44 -17.70 -0.74
C PRO A 701 -4.47 -18.83 -0.62
N GLY A 702 -5.29 -19.08 -1.64
CA GLY A 702 -6.25 -20.19 -1.62
C GLY A 702 -5.57 -21.56 -1.44
N LEU A 703 -4.47 -21.81 -2.15
CA LEU A 703 -3.71 -23.06 -2.02
C LEU A 703 -3.02 -23.15 -0.65
N THR A 704 -2.37 -22.08 -0.22
CA THR A 704 -1.65 -22.02 1.05
C THR A 704 -2.60 -22.21 2.24
N GLU A 705 -3.77 -21.58 2.22
CA GLU A 705 -4.78 -21.72 3.26
C GLU A 705 -5.40 -23.12 3.30
N ALA A 706 -5.67 -23.74 2.14
CA ALA A 706 -6.15 -25.11 2.07
C ALA A 706 -5.14 -26.13 2.65
N ILE A 707 -3.84 -25.83 2.53
CA ILE A 707 -2.77 -26.67 3.08
C ILE A 707 -2.57 -26.42 4.57
N VAL A 708 -2.40 -25.15 4.97
CA VAL A 708 -1.97 -24.79 6.33
C VAL A 708 -3.12 -24.86 7.32
N PHE A 709 -4.31 -24.37 6.94
CA PHE A 709 -5.45 -24.27 7.85
C PHE A 709 -6.46 -25.38 7.69
N ASP A 710 -6.81 -25.74 6.45
CA ASP A 710 -7.80 -26.80 6.21
C ASP A 710 -7.15 -28.20 6.31
N GLN A 711 -5.85 -28.30 6.02
CA GLN A 711 -5.10 -29.57 5.91
C GLN A 711 -5.82 -30.61 5.04
N ASP A 712 -6.46 -30.13 3.97
CA ASP A 712 -7.36 -30.91 3.12
C ASP A 712 -6.77 -31.08 1.71
N GLU A 713 -6.44 -32.33 1.36
CA GLU A 713 -5.91 -32.68 0.05
C GLU A 713 -6.89 -32.39 -1.10
N GLU A 714 -8.19 -32.55 -0.91
CA GLU A 714 -9.19 -32.28 -1.96
C GLU A 714 -9.30 -30.78 -2.23
N ALA A 715 -9.36 -29.96 -1.17
CA ALA A 715 -9.37 -28.51 -1.26
C ALA A 715 -8.08 -27.98 -1.91
N ALA A 716 -6.90 -28.45 -1.48
CA ALA A 716 -5.64 -28.06 -2.09
C ALA A 716 -5.57 -28.45 -3.58
N ASN A 717 -6.04 -29.65 -3.95
CA ASN A 717 -6.13 -30.07 -5.35
C ASN A 717 -7.13 -29.23 -6.16
N HIS A 718 -8.20 -28.74 -5.55
CA HIS A 718 -9.14 -27.82 -6.19
C HIS A 718 -8.45 -26.49 -6.53
N GLU A 719 -7.77 -25.88 -5.57
CA GLU A 719 -7.04 -24.61 -5.75
C GLU A 719 -5.91 -24.73 -6.77
N MET A 720 -5.16 -25.83 -6.75
CA MET A 720 -4.17 -26.12 -7.79
C MET A 720 -4.79 -26.16 -9.20
N LYS A 721 -6.00 -26.73 -9.36
CA LYS A 721 -6.68 -26.77 -10.68
C LYS A 721 -7.09 -25.36 -11.12
N ARG A 722 -7.58 -24.52 -10.21
CA ARG A 722 -7.93 -23.11 -10.49
C ARG A 722 -6.70 -22.34 -10.97
N LEU A 723 -5.60 -22.38 -10.23
CA LEU A 723 -4.33 -21.75 -10.59
C LEU A 723 -3.80 -22.23 -11.96
N ILE A 724 -3.79 -23.54 -12.20
CA ILE A 724 -3.36 -24.10 -13.50
C ILE A 724 -4.25 -23.59 -14.64
N THR A 725 -5.55 -23.45 -14.41
CA THR A 725 -6.50 -23.01 -15.43
C THR A 725 -6.30 -21.53 -15.75
N LEU A 726 -6.16 -20.67 -14.74
CA LEU A 726 -5.84 -19.25 -14.91
C LEU A 726 -4.53 -19.06 -15.66
N MET A 727 -3.43 -19.66 -15.20
CA MET A 727 -2.12 -19.52 -15.88
C MET A 727 -2.13 -20.00 -17.32
N LYS A 728 -2.93 -21.03 -17.66
CA LYS A 728 -3.11 -21.46 -19.05
C LYS A 728 -3.88 -20.44 -19.88
N LYS A 729 -4.93 -19.82 -19.32
CA LYS A 729 -5.70 -18.75 -19.96
C LYS A 729 -4.82 -17.52 -20.18
N MET A 730 -4.06 -17.12 -19.16
CA MET A 730 -3.06 -16.05 -19.26
C MET A 730 -2.05 -16.33 -20.37
N ALA A 731 -1.43 -17.51 -20.37
CA ALA A 731 -0.45 -17.88 -21.40
C ALA A 731 -1.03 -17.82 -22.82
N LYS A 732 -2.32 -18.11 -22.99
CA LYS A 732 -3.04 -17.98 -24.26
C LYS A 732 -3.30 -16.51 -24.61
N SER A 733 -3.79 -15.71 -23.65
CA SER A 733 -4.01 -14.26 -23.83
C SER A 733 -2.74 -13.49 -24.13
N LEU A 734 -1.58 -13.96 -23.68
CA LEU A 734 -0.29 -13.36 -24.02
C LEU A 734 0.21 -13.77 -25.41
N GLN A 735 -0.44 -14.70 -26.12
CA GLN A 735 -0.02 -15.17 -27.44
C GLN A 735 -0.93 -14.69 -28.57
N GLU A 736 -2.22 -14.55 -28.26
CA GLU A 736 -3.24 -13.92 -29.10
C GLU A 736 -3.13 -12.39 -29.05
#